data_AF-A0A7C4T7S8-F1
#
_entry.id   AF-A0A7C4T7S8-F1
#
_cell.length_a   1.000
_cell.length_b   1.000
_cell.length_c   1.000
_cell.angle_alpha   90.00
_cell.angle_beta   90.00
_cell.angle_gamma   90.00
#
_symmetry.space_group_name_H-M   'P 1'
#
loop_
_entity.id
_entity.type
_entity.pdbx_description
1 polymer ?
#
loop_
_entity_poly.entity_id
_entity_poly.type
_entity_poly.pdbx_seq_one_letter_code
_entity_poly.pdbx_strand_id
1 'polypeptide(L)'
;MELEVLAGFEEASLQKIKDVRQLVVKVESLMERFWEKGIGFEEFARRLMESEFHGTGRLFQLVPPNHGLSLLWILLGASKEKILNLNPVLKGLPPNEIAKKVTKIKKDLEAIDILGTSWAVIGELKEELYKRSEIFVPGTGFLLSLNSALGVLAVDYQDIREDIKKCSRYLERIGENGKASIEEINELDSLIKRLNVYQYSQKDIKNYPSRKILSSKDKALRYKFLDNLLLSGRKLVFETVLDPSNIYLNFRQIKDRYPRLLSHLLGVKEQHLLDRIVESFRMFQYMLIKDIKSFYNPEVLERRLQQEFGVGGSSEIGATEEEILLLSEELEGLSDREELLRGILLALVGLVKSSEEQFLQTVGFLTPEFCQALSNDFRDKALKIFEGAKVILGYTQGTHSLFQVEELRGLGTIFLASFIAAFIVSQACESKLISHDYLAKFLYPLLPIPPYQRPDPKDSKGYAFGRLFRLKGLMYVEPGDVEKYLRKAQPRYIMTMKGLRDVGLPNFERELYEGSRVYRAFFGLPEQFRAEILKFLERAVVKGFTKVSNFLTYENQFKLLGLLAIASTKIDSQWCIANLGSVCGSIDITYECINKELLNFSYDRILSGDLPSIFSLELFEDGPEIVLEFNPDIEISNVSKEFAQATDIQELKTKYTKILHRASEYYITIDRIEKILQKPYTDRLKAIIQEKLNIISRELAEIKDFSTLEKYKKKTIDSMLNRGVFVKEVIPDVDEVFERKANELRQAKIMEIRNELARIKDQDRLMEYWEETKAYLKTNKSILGQDYLLLVARLFDSTSAKLLNLAQKNNGSKFSS
;
A
#
# COMPACT_ATOMS: atom_id res chain seq x y z
N MET A 1 18.72 13.07 54.31
CA MET A 1 19.51 11.94 53.78
C MET A 1 19.29 11.77 52.28
N GLU A 2 18.06 11.93 51.77
CA GLU A 2 17.72 11.94 50.34
C GLU A 2 18.51 12.98 49.53
N LEU A 3 18.65 14.20 50.08
CA LEU A 3 19.45 15.25 49.45
C LEU A 3 20.93 14.83 49.31
N GLU A 4 21.49 14.11 50.29
CA GLU A 4 22.87 13.62 50.24
C GLU A 4 23.06 12.57 49.14
N VAL A 5 22.06 11.73 48.91
CA VAL A 5 22.09 10.75 47.82
C VAL A 5 21.91 11.42 46.45
N LEU A 6 21.02 12.40 46.32
CA LEU A 6 20.85 13.17 45.07
C LEU A 6 22.12 13.95 44.70
N ALA A 7 22.86 14.40 45.71
CA ALA A 7 24.13 15.09 45.56
C ALA A 7 25.33 14.14 45.34
N GLY A 8 25.11 12.83 45.18
CA GLY A 8 26.18 11.85 45.00
C GLY A 8 27.08 11.67 46.23
N PHE A 9 26.61 12.10 47.40
CA PHE A 9 27.34 12.27 48.66
C PHE A 9 28.40 13.40 48.65
N GLU A 10 28.28 14.39 47.74
CA GLU A 10 29.14 15.57 47.67
C GLU A 10 28.43 16.85 48.19
N GLU A 11 29.11 17.59 49.07
CA GLU A 11 28.52 18.69 49.85
C GLU A 11 28.13 19.92 49.01
N ALA A 12 28.87 20.21 47.94
CA ALA A 12 28.62 21.36 47.05
C ALA A 12 27.36 21.18 46.16
N SER A 13 26.99 19.95 45.82
CA SER A 13 25.84 19.62 44.99
C SER A 13 24.52 19.63 45.77
N LEU A 14 24.58 19.47 47.10
CA LEU A 14 23.46 19.51 48.03
C LEU A 14 22.76 20.88 48.07
N GLN A 15 23.54 21.96 47.94
CA GLN A 15 23.04 23.32 48.08
C GLN A 15 22.21 23.76 46.86
N LYS A 16 22.61 23.37 45.64
CA LYS A 16 21.86 23.67 44.40
C LYS A 16 20.47 23.02 44.35
N ILE A 17 20.31 21.86 44.98
CA ILE A 17 19.04 21.10 44.98
C ILE A 17 18.01 21.76 45.92
N LYS A 18 18.47 22.44 46.99
CA LYS A 18 17.59 23.16 47.92
C LYS A 18 16.92 24.37 47.26
N ASP A 19 17.59 25.01 46.31
CA ASP A 19 17.08 26.19 45.60
C ASP A 19 15.97 25.82 44.58
N VAL A 20 16.07 24.66 43.93
CA VAL A 20 15.06 24.16 42.97
C VAL A 20 13.73 23.81 43.66
N ARG A 21 13.79 23.33 44.90
CA ARG A 21 12.60 22.92 45.68
C ARG A 21 11.67 24.09 46.03
N GLN A 22 12.21 25.31 46.18
CA GLN A 22 11.39 26.50 46.41
C GLN A 22 10.57 26.92 45.17
N LEU A 23 11.00 26.50 43.97
CA LEU A 23 10.30 26.77 42.72
C LEU A 23 9.08 25.85 42.53
N VAL A 24 9.19 24.59 42.97
CA VAL A 24 8.16 23.54 42.82
C VAL A 24 6.91 23.83 43.66
N VAL A 25 7.08 24.34 44.87
CA VAL A 25 5.96 24.70 45.78
C VAL A 25 5.07 25.81 45.20
N LYS A 26 5.61 26.67 44.32
CA LYS A 26 4.80 27.68 43.61
C LYS A 26 3.96 27.10 42.47
N VAL A 27 4.38 25.97 41.89
CA VAL A 27 3.66 25.27 40.81
C VAL A 27 2.51 24.41 41.37
N GLU A 28 2.69 23.83 42.55
CA GLU A 28 1.69 22.99 43.22
C GLU A 28 0.36 23.73 43.52
N SER A 29 0.42 25.03 43.85
CA SER A 29 -0.80 25.83 44.08
C SER A 29 -1.63 26.10 42.81
N LEU A 30 -1.03 25.98 41.62
CA LEU A 30 -1.73 26.06 40.34
C LEU A 30 -2.37 24.71 39.96
N MET A 31 -1.85 23.59 40.45
CA MET A 31 -2.30 22.23 40.13
C MET A 31 -3.53 21.79 40.95
N GLU A 32 -3.68 22.24 42.20
CA GLU A 32 -4.86 21.93 43.05
C GLU A 32 -6.20 22.34 42.40
N ARG A 33 -6.21 23.40 41.59
CA ARG A 33 -7.42 23.86 40.87
C ARG A 33 -7.83 22.97 39.69
N PHE A 34 -6.94 22.09 39.20
CA PHE A 34 -7.22 21.17 38.08
C PHE A 34 -7.62 19.76 38.51
N TRP A 35 -7.29 19.35 39.75
CA TRP A 35 -7.39 17.97 40.21
C TRP A 35 -8.79 17.49 40.60
N GLU A 36 -9.74 18.37 40.91
CA GLU A 36 -11.07 17.96 41.41
C GLU A 36 -11.95 17.22 40.38
N LYS A 37 -11.58 17.13 39.08
CA LYS A 37 -12.49 16.61 38.03
C LYS A 37 -11.99 15.66 36.93
N GLY A 38 -10.72 15.24 36.76
CA GLY A 38 -10.47 14.19 35.74
C GLY A 38 -9.05 13.75 35.35
N ILE A 39 -8.96 12.47 34.98
CA ILE A 39 -7.80 11.75 34.42
C ILE A 39 -7.27 12.43 33.14
N GLY A 40 -5.95 12.62 33.05
CA GLY A 40 -5.27 13.12 31.84
C GLY A 40 -4.33 14.33 32.04
N PHE A 41 -4.37 14.98 33.21
CA PHE A 41 -3.54 16.17 33.48
C PHE A 41 -2.02 15.90 33.47
N GLU A 42 -1.58 14.75 33.97
CA GLU A 42 -0.16 14.36 33.95
C GLU A 42 0.40 14.30 32.53
N GLU A 43 -0.37 13.68 31.62
CA GLU A 43 -0.02 13.61 30.22
C GLU A 43 -0.09 14.99 29.55
N PHE A 44 -1.13 15.78 29.84
CA PHE A 44 -1.21 17.18 29.38
C PHE A 44 0.01 18.01 29.81
N ALA A 45 0.39 17.96 31.08
CA ALA A 45 1.51 18.73 31.65
C ALA A 45 2.85 18.27 31.08
N ARG A 46 3.07 16.95 30.98
CA ARG A 46 4.27 16.37 30.34
C ARG A 46 4.42 16.89 28.92
N ARG A 47 3.32 16.86 28.16
CA ARG A 47 3.35 17.27 26.75
C ARG A 47 3.46 18.77 26.55
N LEU A 48 2.85 19.57 27.42
CA LEU A 48 3.05 21.02 27.44
C LEU A 48 4.53 21.39 27.60
N MET A 49 5.27 20.64 28.43
CA MET A 49 6.71 20.86 28.66
C MET A 49 7.60 20.34 27.52
N GLU A 50 7.18 19.28 26.85
CA GLU A 50 7.91 18.66 25.72
C GLU A 50 7.64 19.33 24.37
N SER A 51 6.60 20.18 24.27
CA SER A 51 6.15 20.80 23.03
C SER A 51 6.68 22.22 22.82
N GLU A 52 7.05 22.52 21.58
CA GLU A 52 7.39 23.84 21.09
C GLU A 52 6.17 24.51 20.46
N PHE A 53 5.92 25.76 20.84
CA PHE A 53 4.77 26.52 20.38
C PHE A 53 5.18 27.70 19.51
N HIS A 54 4.63 27.78 18.30
CA HIS A 54 4.81 28.93 17.42
C HIS A 54 3.49 29.65 17.18
N GLY A 55 3.53 30.99 17.18
CA GLY A 55 2.34 31.82 16.92
C GLY A 55 1.38 32.00 18.10
N THR A 56 1.61 31.34 19.24
CA THR A 56 0.82 31.52 20.48
C THR A 56 0.81 32.98 20.95
N GLY A 57 1.94 33.69 20.86
CA GLY A 57 2.04 35.10 21.24
C GLY A 57 1.08 36.01 20.46
N ARG A 58 0.68 35.65 19.24
CA ARG A 58 -0.28 36.46 18.44
C ARG A 58 -1.73 36.16 18.78
N LEU A 59 -2.05 34.89 19.03
CA LEU A 59 -3.42 34.47 19.28
C LEU A 59 -3.82 34.61 20.76
N PHE A 60 -2.98 34.14 21.68
CA PHE A 60 -3.30 34.07 23.12
C PHE A 60 -3.31 35.43 23.81
N GLN A 61 -2.72 36.46 23.20
CA GLN A 61 -2.89 37.84 23.67
C GLN A 61 -4.29 38.39 23.35
N LEU A 62 -4.98 37.81 22.37
CA LEU A 62 -6.26 38.32 21.86
C LEU A 62 -7.48 37.54 22.36
N VAL A 63 -7.28 36.36 22.96
CA VAL A 63 -8.32 35.51 23.56
C VAL A 63 -8.12 35.37 25.07
N PRO A 64 -9.21 35.21 25.88
CA PRO A 64 -9.05 35.06 27.32
C PRO A 64 -8.24 33.80 27.68
N PRO A 65 -7.48 33.79 28.80
CA PRO A 65 -6.61 32.67 29.18
C PRO A 65 -7.30 31.31 29.22
N ASN A 66 -8.55 31.26 29.73
CA ASN A 66 -9.33 30.02 29.79
C ASN A 66 -9.60 29.43 28.38
N HIS A 67 -9.83 30.26 27.38
CA HIS A 67 -10.05 29.82 25.99
C HIS A 67 -8.76 29.36 25.32
N GLY A 68 -7.65 30.04 25.60
CA GLY A 68 -6.32 29.60 25.19
C GLY A 68 -5.98 28.22 25.77
N LEU A 69 -6.35 27.99 27.03
CA LEU A 69 -6.21 26.69 27.69
C LEU A 69 -7.11 25.61 27.06
N SER A 70 -8.38 25.92 26.73
CA SER A 70 -9.26 24.99 25.99
C SER A 70 -8.60 24.51 24.70
N LEU A 71 -7.99 25.46 23.96
CA LEU A 71 -7.32 25.14 22.71
C LEU A 71 -6.07 24.28 22.96
N LEU A 72 -5.23 24.63 23.94
CA LEU A 72 -4.05 23.82 24.30
C LEU A 72 -4.42 22.39 24.72
N TRP A 73 -5.49 22.23 25.50
CA TRP A 73 -5.99 20.93 25.94
C TRP A 73 -6.29 20.01 24.75
N ILE A 74 -7.00 20.53 23.74
CA ILE A 74 -7.31 19.80 22.51
C ILE A 74 -6.05 19.53 21.69
N LEU A 75 -5.21 20.54 21.45
CA LEU A 75 -4.03 20.43 20.60
C LEU A 75 -3.01 19.42 21.14
N LEU A 76 -2.73 19.46 22.44
CA LEU A 76 -1.77 18.56 23.10
C LEU A 76 -2.30 17.14 23.23
N GLY A 77 -3.61 16.97 23.40
CA GLY A 77 -4.23 15.65 23.38
C GLY A 77 -4.27 15.06 21.96
N ALA A 78 -4.55 15.87 20.94
CA ALA A 78 -4.83 15.42 19.57
C ALA A 78 -3.57 15.06 18.74
N SER A 79 -2.41 15.63 19.05
CA SER A 79 -1.18 15.46 18.22
C SER A 79 -0.08 14.81 19.00
N LYS A 80 0.72 13.85 18.46
CA LYS A 80 1.98 13.34 19.09
C LYS A 80 3.20 14.23 18.83
N GLU A 81 3.04 15.21 17.94
CA GLU A 81 4.14 16.06 17.52
C GLU A 81 4.60 17.00 18.61
N LYS A 82 5.90 17.29 18.61
CA LYS A 82 6.48 18.27 19.54
C LYS A 82 6.22 19.69 19.10
N ILE A 83 6.12 19.96 17.79
CA ILE A 83 5.97 21.32 17.27
C ILE A 83 4.49 21.62 16.97
N LEU A 84 3.95 22.65 17.63
CA LEU A 84 2.59 23.16 17.47
C LEU A 84 2.63 24.57 16.86
N ASN A 85 2.16 24.71 15.62
CA ASN A 85 2.25 25.95 14.85
C ASN A 85 0.88 26.61 14.65
N LEU A 86 0.60 27.68 15.42
CA LEU A 86 -0.60 28.50 15.34
C LEU A 86 -0.43 29.76 14.49
N ASN A 87 0.74 29.97 13.86
CA ASN A 87 0.94 31.12 12.97
C ASN A 87 -0.09 31.23 11.83
N PRO A 88 -0.60 30.12 11.23
CA PRO A 88 -1.59 30.21 10.15
C PRO A 88 -2.90 30.91 10.57
N VAL A 89 -3.34 30.75 11.82
CA VAL A 89 -4.64 31.23 12.33
C VAL A 89 -4.91 32.71 12.00
N LEU A 90 -3.89 33.57 12.11
CA LEU A 90 -4.00 35.02 11.88
C LEU A 90 -3.10 35.51 10.73
N LYS A 91 -2.58 34.61 9.88
CA LYS A 91 -1.59 34.95 8.86
C LYS A 91 -2.17 35.92 7.81
N GLY A 92 -1.47 37.03 7.57
CA GLY A 92 -1.73 37.93 6.44
C GLY A 92 -2.99 38.78 6.53
N LEU A 93 -3.66 38.84 7.69
CA LEU A 93 -4.90 39.61 7.86
C LEU A 93 -4.65 41.04 8.33
N PRO A 94 -5.38 42.05 7.81
CA PRO A 94 -5.33 43.40 8.33
C PRO A 94 -5.99 43.50 9.73
N PRO A 95 -5.67 44.52 10.56
CA PRO A 95 -6.15 44.63 11.95
C PRO A 95 -7.67 44.54 12.10
N ASN A 96 -8.44 45.13 11.18
CA ASN A 96 -9.90 45.10 11.19
C ASN A 96 -10.48 43.70 10.95
N GLU A 97 -9.81 42.86 10.17
CA GLU A 97 -10.23 41.47 9.93
C GLU A 97 -9.77 40.54 11.05
N ILE A 98 -8.61 40.81 11.67
CA ILE A 98 -8.16 40.10 12.87
C ILE A 98 -9.22 40.22 13.97
N ALA A 99 -9.74 41.42 14.23
CA ALA A 99 -10.78 41.62 15.24
C ALA A 99 -12.05 40.80 14.97
N LYS A 100 -12.51 40.74 13.71
CA LYS A 100 -13.66 39.94 13.26
C LYS A 100 -13.41 38.43 13.37
N LYS A 101 -12.21 37.96 13.02
CA LYS A 101 -11.83 36.54 13.11
C LYS A 101 -11.69 36.11 14.57
N VAL A 102 -11.08 36.94 15.41
CA VAL A 102 -10.93 36.70 16.85
C VAL A 102 -12.27 36.63 17.57
N THR A 103 -13.26 37.43 17.19
CA THR A 103 -14.61 37.34 17.79
C THR A 103 -15.29 36.00 17.47
N LYS A 104 -15.12 35.47 16.25
CA LYS A 104 -15.61 34.13 15.87
C LYS A 104 -14.85 33.02 16.63
N ILE A 105 -13.52 33.13 16.72
CA ILE A 105 -12.67 32.21 17.49
C ILE A 105 -13.10 32.16 18.96
N LYS A 106 -13.35 33.30 19.61
CA LYS A 106 -13.82 33.37 21.00
C LYS A 106 -15.12 32.59 21.18
N LYS A 107 -16.09 32.82 20.28
CA LYS A 107 -17.39 32.13 20.32
C LYS A 107 -17.26 30.62 20.15
N ASP A 108 -16.38 30.16 19.27
CA ASP A 108 -16.15 28.74 19.06
C ASP A 108 -15.43 28.10 20.26
N LEU A 109 -14.44 28.78 20.85
CA LEU A 109 -13.74 28.30 22.04
C LEU A 109 -14.63 28.30 23.29
N GLU A 110 -15.55 29.26 23.40
CA GLU A 110 -16.52 29.36 24.50
C GLU A 110 -17.50 28.19 24.49
N ALA A 111 -17.80 27.65 23.30
CA ALA A 111 -18.64 26.48 23.13
C ALA A 111 -17.95 25.16 23.51
N ILE A 112 -16.63 25.16 23.78
CA ILE A 112 -15.87 23.97 24.15
C ILE A 112 -15.91 23.78 25.67
N ASP A 113 -16.60 22.74 26.13
CA ASP A 113 -16.57 22.32 27.52
C ASP A 113 -15.34 21.46 27.81
N ILE A 114 -14.26 22.07 28.33
CA ILE A 114 -13.04 21.36 28.74
C ILE A 114 -13.35 20.28 29.79
N LEU A 115 -14.26 20.57 30.73
CA LEU A 115 -14.58 19.68 31.84
C LEU A 115 -15.42 18.47 31.40
N GLY A 116 -16.17 18.62 30.30
CA GLY A 116 -16.89 17.53 29.63
C GLY A 116 -16.06 16.73 28.61
N THR A 117 -14.86 17.20 28.26
CA THR A 117 -13.99 16.60 27.23
C THR A 117 -12.85 15.82 27.87
N SER A 118 -13.12 14.56 28.23
CA SER A 118 -12.10 13.69 28.81
C SER A 118 -10.94 13.42 27.85
N TRP A 119 -9.76 13.16 28.39
CA TRP A 119 -8.56 12.86 27.59
C TRP A 119 -8.75 11.65 26.66
N ALA A 120 -9.59 10.68 27.07
CA ALA A 120 -9.96 9.52 26.25
C ALA A 120 -10.70 9.92 24.97
N VAL A 121 -11.60 10.91 25.04
CA VAL A 121 -12.36 11.41 23.87
C VAL A 121 -11.44 12.15 22.89
N ILE A 122 -10.39 12.82 23.39
CA ILE A 122 -9.37 13.44 22.52
C ILE A 122 -8.49 12.37 21.86
N GLY A 123 -8.35 11.19 22.46
CA GLY A 123 -7.66 10.03 21.87
C GLY A 123 -8.27 9.59 20.54
N GLU A 124 -9.59 9.63 20.39
CA GLU A 124 -10.25 9.28 19.13
C GLU A 124 -10.04 10.39 18.06
N LEU A 125 -10.04 11.67 18.46
CA LEU A 125 -9.68 12.79 17.56
C LEU A 125 -8.24 12.65 17.04
N LYS A 126 -7.33 12.19 17.90
CA LYS A 126 -5.94 11.88 17.56
C LYS A 126 -5.87 10.75 16.52
N GLU A 127 -6.58 9.65 16.71
CA GLU A 127 -6.58 8.54 15.75
C GLU A 127 -7.02 8.98 14.35
N GLU A 128 -8.12 9.73 14.24
CA GLU A 128 -8.61 10.21 12.95
C GLU A 128 -7.67 11.27 12.33
N LEU A 129 -7.04 12.14 13.12
CA LEU A 129 -6.02 13.07 12.64
C LEU A 129 -4.83 12.32 12.02
N TYR A 130 -4.31 11.28 12.68
CA TYR A 130 -3.19 10.49 12.15
C TYR A 130 -3.57 9.64 10.94
N LYS A 131 -4.85 9.27 10.81
CA LYS A 131 -5.37 8.55 9.64
C LYS A 131 -5.53 9.44 8.42
N ARG A 132 -5.98 10.69 8.58
CA ARG A 132 -6.37 11.58 7.46
C ARG A 132 -5.44 12.75 7.22
N SER A 133 -4.48 12.99 8.12
CA SER A 133 -3.59 14.15 8.15
C SER A 133 -4.29 15.51 8.37
N GLU A 134 -5.56 15.69 8.00
CA GLU A 134 -6.31 16.91 8.23
C GLU A 134 -7.68 16.63 8.87
N ILE A 135 -8.04 17.37 9.92
CA ILE A 135 -9.35 17.25 10.57
C ILE A 135 -9.78 18.57 11.22
N PHE A 136 -11.09 18.86 11.19
CA PHE A 136 -11.65 19.94 11.98
C PHE A 136 -11.91 19.50 13.42
N VAL A 137 -11.62 20.37 14.38
CA VAL A 137 -12.09 20.20 15.75
C VAL A 137 -13.63 20.28 15.75
N PRO A 138 -14.34 19.26 16.24
CA PRO A 138 -15.78 19.13 16.05
C PRO A 138 -16.57 20.34 16.55
N GLY A 139 -17.52 20.78 15.72
CA GLY A 139 -18.36 21.96 15.94
C GLY A 139 -17.65 23.31 16.03
N THR A 140 -16.37 23.40 15.67
CA THR A 140 -15.61 24.66 15.60
C THR A 140 -15.03 24.89 14.20
N GLY A 141 -14.50 26.09 13.95
CA GLY A 141 -13.73 26.42 12.74
C GLY A 141 -12.25 26.02 12.76
N PHE A 142 -11.74 25.36 13.81
CA PHE A 142 -10.32 25.01 13.89
C PHE A 142 -9.98 23.81 13.01
N LEU A 143 -9.06 24.01 12.08
CA LEU A 143 -8.49 22.97 11.22
C LEU A 143 -7.12 22.57 11.77
N LEU A 144 -6.94 21.27 12.01
CA LEU A 144 -5.68 20.66 12.38
C LEU A 144 -5.08 19.98 11.15
N SER A 145 -3.87 20.35 10.76
CA SER A 145 -3.14 19.74 9.65
C SER A 145 -1.79 19.18 10.15
N LEU A 146 -1.62 17.87 10.04
CA LEU A 146 -0.44 17.12 10.45
C LEU A 146 0.56 16.99 9.30
N ASN A 147 1.80 17.39 9.55
CA ASN A 147 2.94 17.08 8.68
C ASN A 147 3.87 16.12 9.41
N SER A 148 3.69 14.81 9.17
CA SER A 148 4.46 13.75 9.82
C SER A 148 5.94 13.75 9.43
N ALA A 149 6.29 14.24 8.23
CA ALA A 149 7.68 14.32 7.77
C ALA A 149 8.48 15.38 8.52
N LEU A 150 7.83 16.49 8.90
CA LEU A 150 8.46 17.58 9.65
C LEU A 150 8.21 17.52 11.16
N GLY A 151 7.34 16.60 11.62
CA GLY A 151 6.92 16.52 13.01
C GLY A 151 6.20 17.77 13.49
N VAL A 152 5.36 18.37 12.64
CA VAL A 152 4.65 19.63 12.92
C VAL A 152 3.14 19.43 12.81
N LEU A 153 2.41 19.90 13.82
CA LEU A 153 0.98 20.13 13.74
C LEU A 153 0.71 21.62 13.48
N ALA A 154 0.16 21.94 12.31
CA ALA A 154 -0.31 23.27 11.97
C ALA A 154 -1.78 23.45 12.38
N VAL A 155 -2.10 24.60 12.95
CA VAL A 155 -3.46 24.97 13.35
C VAL A 155 -3.89 26.19 12.56
N ASP A 156 -5.05 26.10 11.92
CA ASP A 156 -5.70 27.20 11.21
C ASP A 156 -7.16 27.36 11.68
N TYR A 157 -7.79 28.48 11.30
CA TYR A 157 -9.19 28.75 11.60
C TYR A 157 -9.94 29.22 10.36
N GLN A 158 -11.04 28.54 10.05
CA GLN A 158 -11.86 28.74 8.86
C GLN A 158 -13.32 29.03 9.24
N ASP A 159 -13.95 30.03 8.60
CA ASP A 159 -15.39 30.27 8.77
C ASP A 159 -16.19 29.42 7.80
N ILE A 160 -16.60 28.25 8.29
CA ILE A 160 -17.38 27.28 7.51
C ILE A 160 -18.75 27.84 7.09
N ARG A 161 -19.37 28.75 7.87
CA ARG A 161 -20.66 29.33 7.49
C ARG A 161 -20.50 30.27 6.31
N GLU A 162 -19.41 31.01 6.29
CA GLU A 162 -19.05 31.89 5.18
C GLU A 162 -18.67 31.07 3.94
N ASP A 163 -17.90 30.00 4.10
CA ASP A 163 -17.54 29.08 3.01
C ASP A 163 -18.78 28.41 2.39
N ILE A 164 -19.76 27.97 3.20
CA ILE A 164 -21.04 27.43 2.71
C ILE A 164 -21.81 28.48 1.89
N LYS A 165 -21.90 29.72 2.39
CA LYS A 165 -22.58 30.82 1.68
C LYS A 165 -21.89 31.22 0.39
N LYS A 166 -20.55 31.21 0.38
CA LYS A 166 -19.76 31.47 -0.83
C LYS A 166 -20.04 30.38 -1.85
N CYS A 167 -19.90 29.11 -1.46
CA CYS A 167 -20.17 27.96 -2.31
C CYS A 167 -21.60 28.00 -2.90
N SER A 168 -22.64 28.27 -2.09
CA SER A 168 -24.01 28.37 -2.60
C SER A 168 -24.20 29.49 -3.62
N ARG A 169 -23.64 30.68 -3.37
CA ARG A 169 -23.72 31.80 -4.32
C ARG A 169 -22.98 31.53 -5.62
N TYR A 170 -21.83 30.87 -5.57
CA TYR A 170 -21.13 30.46 -6.78
C TYR A 170 -21.98 29.51 -7.61
N LEU A 171 -22.59 28.50 -6.99
CA LEU A 171 -23.45 27.54 -7.67
C LEU A 171 -24.71 28.18 -8.26
N GLU A 172 -25.36 29.09 -7.52
CA GLU A 172 -26.51 29.85 -8.02
C GLU A 172 -26.13 30.71 -9.23
N ARG A 173 -25.06 31.50 -9.12
CA ARG A 173 -24.58 32.37 -10.22
C ARG A 173 -24.22 31.58 -11.48
N ILE A 174 -23.58 30.43 -11.32
CA ILE A 174 -23.20 29.59 -12.46
C ILE A 174 -24.43 28.90 -13.07
N GLY A 175 -25.38 28.47 -12.24
CA GLY A 175 -26.65 27.92 -12.71
C GLY A 175 -27.46 28.91 -13.55
N GLU A 176 -27.39 30.20 -13.24
CA GLU A 176 -28.05 31.28 -14.01
C GLU A 176 -27.33 31.60 -15.33
N ASN A 177 -25.99 31.59 -15.35
CA ASN A 177 -25.18 31.97 -16.51
C ASN A 177 -24.81 30.80 -17.44
N GLY A 178 -25.05 29.55 -17.00
CA GLY A 178 -24.82 28.33 -17.78
C GLY A 178 -23.35 27.94 -18.01
N LYS A 179 -22.38 28.76 -17.59
CA LYS A 179 -20.92 28.48 -17.71
C LYS A 179 -20.14 29.04 -16.53
N ALA A 180 -19.16 28.28 -16.04
CA ALA A 180 -18.18 28.73 -15.04
C ALA A 180 -16.84 29.04 -15.71
N SER A 181 -16.16 30.11 -15.28
CA SER A 181 -14.75 30.34 -15.59
C SER A 181 -13.83 29.39 -14.81
N ILE A 182 -12.61 29.20 -15.30
CA ILE A 182 -11.64 28.30 -14.64
C ILE A 182 -11.19 28.88 -13.29
N GLU A 183 -11.10 30.20 -13.16
CA GLU A 183 -10.86 30.85 -11.87
C GLU A 183 -11.96 30.49 -10.84
N GLU A 184 -13.24 30.57 -11.24
CA GLU A 184 -14.37 30.19 -10.38
C GLU A 184 -14.34 28.70 -10.02
N ILE A 185 -13.95 27.82 -10.95
CA ILE A 185 -13.81 26.38 -10.70
C ILE A 185 -12.73 26.11 -9.64
N ASN A 186 -11.59 26.80 -9.70
CA ASN A 186 -10.51 26.60 -8.73
C ASN A 186 -10.89 27.11 -7.33
N GLU A 187 -11.60 28.24 -7.24
CA GLU A 187 -12.16 28.72 -5.98
C GLU A 187 -13.20 27.75 -5.42
N LEU A 188 -14.08 27.22 -6.29
CA LEU A 188 -15.10 26.25 -5.93
C LEU A 188 -14.50 24.91 -5.47
N ASP A 189 -13.47 24.38 -6.14
CA ASP A 189 -12.77 23.16 -5.71
C ASP A 189 -12.12 23.34 -4.33
N SER A 190 -11.45 24.47 -4.13
CA SER A 190 -10.84 24.80 -2.84
C SER A 190 -11.89 24.88 -1.72
N LEU A 191 -13.07 25.45 -2.00
CA LEU A 191 -14.22 25.47 -1.09
C LEU A 191 -14.77 24.07 -0.84
N ILE A 192 -15.00 23.27 -1.89
CA ILE A 192 -15.49 21.89 -1.80
C ILE A 192 -14.54 21.04 -0.97
N LYS A 193 -13.23 21.12 -1.19
CA LYS A 193 -12.21 20.37 -0.44
C LYS A 193 -12.28 20.69 1.05
N ARG A 194 -12.31 21.98 1.43
CA ARG A 194 -12.44 22.38 2.85
C ARG A 194 -13.76 21.90 3.46
N LEU A 195 -14.86 22.04 2.74
CA LEU A 195 -16.17 21.61 3.18
C LEU A 195 -16.29 20.08 3.29
N ASN A 196 -15.60 19.32 2.44
CA ASN A 196 -15.46 17.86 2.55
C ASN A 196 -14.70 17.49 3.83
N VAL A 197 -13.59 18.18 4.11
CA VAL A 197 -12.82 17.98 5.35
C VAL A 197 -13.70 18.22 6.55
N TYR A 198 -14.44 19.34 6.56
CA TYR A 198 -15.41 19.63 7.60
C TYR A 198 -16.51 18.56 7.70
N GLN A 199 -17.02 18.06 6.58
CA GLN A 199 -18.09 17.08 6.57
C GLN A 199 -17.66 15.75 7.20
N TYR A 200 -16.54 15.15 6.78
CA TYR A 200 -16.11 13.87 7.36
C TYR A 200 -15.67 14.02 8.81
N SER A 201 -15.07 15.17 9.16
CA SER A 201 -14.69 15.50 10.55
C SER A 201 -15.87 15.46 11.50
N GLN A 202 -17.10 15.48 10.97
CA GLN A 202 -18.32 15.41 11.77
C GLN A 202 -19.12 14.12 11.56
N LYS A 203 -18.95 13.44 10.42
CA LYS A 203 -19.67 12.20 10.06
C LYS A 203 -19.14 11.00 10.83
N ASP A 204 -17.81 10.85 10.90
CA ASP A 204 -17.18 9.67 11.51
C ASP A 204 -17.14 9.74 13.04
N ILE A 205 -17.50 10.90 13.59
CA ILE A 205 -17.71 11.14 15.02
C ILE A 205 -19.11 10.70 15.50
N LYS A 206 -20.00 10.30 14.58
CA LYS A 206 -21.33 9.77 14.95
C LYS A 206 -21.29 8.49 15.78
N ASN A 207 -20.16 7.78 15.81
CA ASN A 207 -19.95 6.57 16.63
C ASN A 207 -19.35 6.84 18.01
N TYR A 208 -19.07 8.10 18.37
CA TYR A 208 -18.51 8.44 19.67
C TYR A 208 -19.61 8.26 20.73
N PRO A 209 -19.39 7.46 21.79
CA PRO A 209 -20.36 7.31 22.90
C PRO A 209 -20.64 8.65 23.62
N SER A 210 -19.81 9.66 23.41
CA SER A 210 -19.81 10.94 24.12
C SER A 210 -20.58 12.03 23.36
N ARG A 211 -21.92 11.96 23.40
CA ARG A 211 -22.88 12.95 22.83
C ARG A 211 -22.76 14.41 23.36
N LYS A 212 -21.71 14.78 24.09
CA LYS A 212 -21.63 16.06 24.82
C LYS A 212 -20.73 17.14 24.22
N ILE A 213 -19.92 16.86 23.19
CA ILE A 213 -19.03 17.91 22.67
C ILE A 213 -19.81 19.01 21.94
N LEU A 214 -20.94 18.76 21.28
CA LEU A 214 -21.86 19.83 20.81
C LEU A 214 -23.24 19.25 20.46
N SER A 215 -24.26 19.55 21.26
CA SER A 215 -25.66 19.15 21.02
C SER A 215 -26.44 20.26 20.29
N SER A 216 -27.00 19.95 19.11
CA SER A 216 -28.17 20.68 18.58
C SER A 216 -28.77 19.95 17.38
N LYS A 217 -30.10 19.80 17.37
CA LYS A 217 -30.91 19.23 16.28
C LYS A 217 -30.75 19.94 14.92
N ASP A 218 -30.23 21.17 14.91
CA ASP A 218 -29.84 21.95 13.71
C ASP A 218 -28.80 21.26 12.80
N LYS A 219 -28.09 20.24 13.31
CA LYS A 219 -27.00 19.57 12.61
C LYS A 219 -27.47 18.73 11.41
N ALA A 220 -28.56 17.96 11.54
CA ALA A 220 -28.98 17.00 10.51
C ALA A 220 -29.48 17.68 9.21
N LEU A 221 -30.23 18.78 9.34
CA LEU A 221 -30.69 19.60 8.21
C LEU A 221 -29.51 20.30 7.51
N ARG A 222 -28.53 20.78 8.27
CA ARG A 222 -27.28 21.36 7.72
C ARG A 222 -26.41 20.33 7.02
N TYR A 223 -26.38 19.07 7.47
CA TYR A 223 -25.65 18.00 6.78
C TYR A 223 -26.26 17.67 5.44
N LYS A 224 -27.58 17.46 5.36
CA LYS A 224 -28.23 17.14 4.07
C LYS A 224 -28.10 18.29 3.08
N PHE A 225 -28.19 19.53 3.56
CA PHE A 225 -27.92 20.71 2.76
C PHE A 225 -26.46 20.74 2.26
N LEU A 226 -25.49 20.46 3.14
CA LEU A 226 -24.07 20.40 2.78
C LEU A 226 -23.77 19.25 1.80
N ASP A 227 -24.37 18.08 1.99
CA ASP A 227 -24.28 16.94 1.06
C ASP A 227 -24.75 17.33 -0.34
N ASN A 228 -25.95 17.92 -0.44
CA ASN A 228 -26.50 18.37 -1.71
C ASN A 228 -25.65 19.48 -2.35
N LEU A 229 -25.13 20.40 -1.54
CA LEU A 229 -24.26 21.48 -1.99
C LEU A 229 -22.94 20.94 -2.55
N LEU A 230 -22.30 20.01 -1.84
CA LEU A 230 -21.05 19.38 -2.28
C LEU A 230 -21.26 18.52 -3.51
N LEU A 231 -22.37 17.77 -3.57
CA LEU A 231 -22.73 16.99 -4.75
C LEU A 231 -22.93 17.89 -5.98
N SER A 232 -23.69 18.97 -5.82
CA SER A 232 -23.96 19.94 -6.90
C SER A 232 -22.67 20.63 -7.37
N GLY A 233 -21.80 21.02 -6.43
CA GLY A 233 -20.52 21.63 -6.76
C GLY A 233 -19.56 20.68 -7.47
N ARG A 234 -19.43 19.43 -6.99
CA ARG A 234 -18.60 18.43 -7.67
C ARG A 234 -19.12 18.11 -9.06
N LYS A 235 -20.45 17.99 -9.21
CA LYS A 235 -21.09 17.77 -10.51
C LYS A 235 -20.79 18.93 -11.45
N LEU A 236 -20.93 20.17 -11.02
CA LEU A 236 -20.64 21.35 -11.84
C LEU A 236 -19.16 21.44 -12.24
N VAL A 237 -18.24 21.21 -11.32
CA VAL A 237 -16.79 21.15 -11.61
C VAL A 237 -16.53 20.08 -12.66
N PHE A 238 -17.10 18.89 -12.49
CA PHE A 238 -16.96 17.79 -13.44
C PHE A 238 -17.53 18.12 -14.82
N GLU A 239 -18.76 18.62 -14.88
CA GLU A 239 -19.46 18.96 -16.13
C GLU A 239 -18.77 20.07 -16.90
N THR A 240 -18.21 21.06 -16.20
CA THR A 240 -17.52 22.17 -16.84
C THR A 240 -16.13 21.77 -17.32
N VAL A 241 -15.41 20.98 -16.50
CA VAL A 241 -14.05 20.55 -16.82
C VAL A 241 -14.04 19.51 -17.95
N LEU A 242 -15.00 18.58 -17.96
CA LEU A 242 -15.12 17.51 -18.96
C LEU A 242 -16.06 17.82 -20.12
N ASP A 243 -16.20 19.09 -20.49
CA ASP A 243 -16.85 19.47 -21.75
C ASP A 243 -16.07 18.86 -22.94
N PRO A 244 -16.64 17.90 -23.69
CA PRO A 244 -15.95 17.25 -24.81
C PRO A 244 -15.39 18.22 -25.85
N SER A 245 -16.07 19.35 -26.06
CA SER A 245 -15.71 20.32 -27.10
C SER A 245 -14.52 21.21 -26.71
N ASN A 246 -14.29 21.40 -25.41
CA ASN A 246 -13.25 22.29 -24.87
C ASN A 246 -12.28 21.58 -23.93
N ILE A 247 -12.32 20.25 -23.86
CA ILE A 247 -11.59 19.45 -22.89
C ILE A 247 -10.10 19.78 -22.84
N TYR A 248 -9.43 19.86 -23.99
CA TYR A 248 -8.00 20.16 -24.05
C TYR A 248 -7.70 21.58 -23.59
N LEU A 249 -8.52 22.56 -24.01
CA LEU A 249 -8.35 23.95 -23.60
C LEU A 249 -8.53 24.11 -22.10
N ASN A 250 -9.57 23.50 -21.54
CA ASN A 250 -9.87 23.52 -20.11
C ASN A 250 -8.70 22.90 -19.32
N PHE A 251 -8.28 21.69 -19.70
CA PHE A 251 -7.21 20.98 -18.99
C PHE A 251 -5.84 21.63 -19.16
N ARG A 252 -5.54 22.23 -20.31
CA ARG A 252 -4.31 23.00 -20.52
C ARG A 252 -4.28 24.24 -19.63
N GLN A 253 -5.36 25.02 -19.58
CA GLN A 253 -5.44 26.20 -18.71
C GLN A 253 -5.33 25.84 -17.23
N ILE A 254 -5.98 24.74 -16.80
CA ILE A 254 -5.85 24.24 -15.42
C ILE A 254 -4.43 23.74 -15.16
N LYS A 255 -3.80 23.02 -16.08
CA LYS A 255 -2.40 22.55 -15.93
C LYS A 255 -1.43 23.72 -15.76
N ASP A 256 -1.56 24.75 -16.59
CA ASP A 256 -0.63 25.88 -16.63
C ASP A 256 -0.82 26.81 -15.42
N ARG A 257 -2.06 27.05 -14.98
CA ARG A 257 -2.37 27.99 -13.88
C ARG A 257 -2.58 27.34 -12.52
N TYR A 258 -3.08 26.10 -12.49
CA TYR A 258 -3.56 25.41 -11.29
C TYR A 258 -3.19 23.91 -11.27
N PRO A 259 -1.91 23.52 -11.40
CA PRO A 259 -1.51 22.11 -11.55
C PRO A 259 -1.93 21.22 -10.38
N ARG A 260 -2.04 21.78 -9.17
CA ARG A 260 -2.52 21.04 -7.97
C ARG A 260 -3.99 20.65 -8.06
N LEU A 261 -4.82 21.49 -8.66
CA LEU A 261 -6.23 21.20 -8.92
C LEU A 261 -6.33 20.02 -9.90
N LEU A 262 -5.54 20.06 -10.96
CA LEU A 262 -5.51 18.99 -11.96
C LEU A 262 -5.12 17.63 -11.35
N SER A 263 -4.03 17.60 -10.57
CA SER A 263 -3.60 16.40 -9.85
C SER A 263 -4.67 15.86 -8.91
N HIS A 264 -5.43 16.76 -8.28
CA HIS A 264 -6.54 16.38 -7.41
C HIS A 264 -7.68 15.78 -8.22
N LEU A 265 -8.19 16.45 -9.26
CA LEU A 265 -9.33 15.99 -10.07
C LEU A 265 -9.11 14.59 -10.66
N LEU A 266 -7.91 14.33 -11.18
CA LEU A 266 -7.55 13.06 -11.83
C LEU A 266 -7.02 12.01 -10.84
N GLY A 267 -6.67 12.41 -9.62
CA GLY A 267 -6.00 11.55 -8.65
C GLY A 267 -4.66 11.00 -9.17
N VAL A 268 -3.91 11.83 -9.90
CA VAL A 268 -2.60 11.51 -10.50
C VAL A 268 -1.58 12.52 -9.99
N LYS A 269 -0.49 12.05 -9.38
CA LYS A 269 0.56 12.91 -8.82
C LYS A 269 1.75 13.07 -9.76
N GLU A 270 1.93 12.12 -10.67
CA GLU A 270 3.04 12.05 -11.58
C GLU A 270 2.83 12.98 -12.78
N GLN A 271 3.75 13.93 -12.97
CA GLN A 271 3.66 14.93 -14.04
C GLN A 271 3.62 14.30 -15.44
N HIS A 272 4.42 13.24 -15.67
CA HIS A 272 4.46 12.57 -16.97
C HIS A 272 3.13 11.88 -17.34
N LEU A 273 2.38 11.38 -16.36
CA LEU A 273 1.04 10.81 -16.59
C LEU A 273 0.02 11.91 -16.88
N LEU A 274 0.10 13.05 -16.18
CA LEU A 274 -0.72 14.22 -16.48
C LEU A 274 -0.47 14.76 -17.89
N ASP A 275 0.79 14.78 -18.33
CA ASP A 275 1.16 15.20 -19.69
C ASP A 275 0.50 14.30 -20.74
N ARG A 276 0.53 12.98 -20.55
CA ARG A 276 -0.12 11.99 -21.42
C ARG A 276 -1.65 12.07 -21.43
N ILE A 277 -2.28 12.35 -20.28
CA ILE A 277 -3.74 12.56 -20.20
C ILE A 277 -4.12 13.82 -20.99
N VAL A 278 -3.40 14.93 -20.80
CA VAL A 278 -3.67 16.19 -21.51
C VAL A 278 -3.45 16.03 -23.01
N GLU A 279 -2.46 15.25 -23.43
CA GLU A 279 -2.24 14.91 -24.84
C GLU A 279 -3.35 14.03 -25.42
N SER A 280 -3.87 13.07 -24.64
CA SER A 280 -5.03 12.26 -25.04
C SER A 280 -6.28 13.14 -25.24
N PHE A 281 -6.51 14.10 -24.34
CA PHE A 281 -7.59 15.07 -24.49
C PHE A 281 -7.40 16.02 -25.67
N ARG A 282 -6.15 16.39 -25.99
CA ARG A 282 -5.80 17.15 -27.18
C ARG A 282 -6.26 16.42 -28.44
N MET A 283 -5.84 15.17 -28.59
CA MET A 283 -6.19 14.31 -29.72
C MET A 283 -7.71 14.10 -29.81
N PHE A 284 -8.38 13.78 -28.69
CA PHE A 284 -9.83 13.65 -28.65
C PHE A 284 -10.55 14.92 -29.14
N GLN A 285 -10.17 16.10 -28.62
CA GLN A 285 -10.81 17.36 -29.00
C GLN A 285 -10.60 17.64 -30.49
N TYR A 286 -9.38 17.44 -31.01
CA TYR A 286 -9.08 17.67 -32.43
C TYR A 286 -9.81 16.71 -33.36
N MET A 287 -9.98 15.45 -32.97
CA MET A 287 -10.83 14.49 -33.69
C MET A 287 -12.29 14.93 -33.69
N LEU A 288 -12.82 15.36 -32.55
CA LEU A 288 -14.21 15.80 -32.42
C LEU A 288 -14.52 17.04 -33.28
N ILE A 289 -13.61 18.01 -33.34
CA ILE A 289 -13.77 19.21 -34.19
C ILE A 289 -13.28 19.01 -35.64
N LYS A 290 -12.91 17.79 -36.03
CA LYS A 290 -12.39 17.40 -37.34
C LYS A 290 -11.15 18.18 -37.80
N ASP A 291 -10.33 18.64 -36.86
CA ASP A 291 -9.03 19.25 -37.16
C ASP A 291 -7.93 18.17 -37.21
N ILE A 292 -7.97 17.36 -38.27
CA ILE A 292 -7.08 16.21 -38.47
C ILE A 292 -5.62 16.66 -38.61
N LYS A 293 -5.38 17.84 -39.19
CA LYS A 293 -4.04 18.39 -39.37
C LYS A 293 -3.37 18.67 -38.03
N SER A 294 -4.14 19.07 -37.03
CA SER A 294 -3.65 19.26 -35.67
C SER A 294 -3.67 17.98 -34.85
N PHE A 295 -4.23 16.86 -35.33
CA PHE A 295 -4.33 15.62 -34.55
C PHE A 295 -2.94 15.03 -34.23
N TYR A 296 -2.04 14.97 -35.22
CA TYR A 296 -0.65 14.52 -35.04
C TYR A 296 0.38 15.62 -35.27
N ASN A 297 1.53 15.50 -34.61
CA ASN A 297 2.75 16.17 -35.05
C ASN A 297 3.50 15.22 -36.02
N PRO A 298 3.66 15.56 -37.31
CA PRO A 298 4.29 14.70 -38.31
C PRO A 298 5.69 14.24 -37.91
N GLU A 299 6.49 15.13 -37.31
CA GLU A 299 7.86 14.80 -36.87
C GLU A 299 7.88 13.79 -35.72
N VAL A 300 6.87 13.84 -34.85
CA VAL A 300 6.75 12.91 -33.71
C VAL A 300 6.29 11.53 -34.21
N LEU A 301 5.33 11.51 -35.13
CA LEU A 301 4.87 10.26 -35.76
C LEU A 301 6.01 9.59 -36.55
N GLU A 302 6.76 10.34 -37.35
CA GLU A 302 7.88 9.81 -38.12
C GLU A 302 9.00 9.27 -37.23
N ARG A 303 9.41 10.01 -36.19
CA ARG A 303 10.39 9.51 -35.20
C ARG A 303 9.93 8.23 -34.52
N ARG A 304 8.65 8.13 -34.20
CA ARG A 304 8.09 6.96 -33.52
C ARG A 304 7.96 5.77 -34.45
N LEU A 305 7.51 5.97 -35.68
CA LEU A 305 7.53 4.94 -36.72
C LEU A 305 8.95 4.44 -36.96
N GLN A 306 9.95 5.33 -36.89
CA GLN A 306 11.35 4.95 -36.95
C GLN A 306 11.85 4.20 -35.70
N GLN A 307 11.33 4.50 -34.51
CA GLN A 307 11.64 3.77 -33.27
C GLN A 307 10.99 2.38 -33.23
N GLU A 308 9.73 2.26 -33.65
CA GLU A 308 8.98 1.00 -33.64
C GLU A 308 9.35 0.10 -34.84
N PHE A 309 9.62 0.67 -36.01
CA PHE A 309 9.80 -0.07 -37.28
C PHE A 309 11.16 0.15 -37.97
N GLY A 310 12.07 0.95 -37.38
CA GLY A 310 13.40 1.23 -37.91
C GLY A 310 13.42 2.32 -38.99
N VAL A 311 14.57 2.56 -39.64
CA VAL A 311 14.80 3.65 -40.63
C VAL A 311 13.83 3.62 -41.84
N GLY A 312 13.10 2.52 -42.04
CA GLY A 312 12.05 2.40 -43.07
C GLY A 312 10.62 2.70 -42.59
N GLY A 313 10.42 3.13 -41.34
CA GLY A 313 9.13 3.56 -40.83
C GLY A 313 8.66 4.84 -41.51
N SER A 314 7.75 4.72 -42.48
CA SER A 314 7.13 5.85 -43.19
C SER A 314 5.72 6.09 -42.69
N SER A 315 5.18 7.30 -42.92
CA SER A 315 3.80 7.68 -42.60
C SER A 315 2.73 6.75 -43.19
N GLU A 316 3.09 5.90 -44.15
CA GLU A 316 2.22 4.88 -44.76
C GLU A 316 1.86 3.72 -43.81
N ILE A 317 2.58 3.56 -42.70
CA ILE A 317 2.34 2.51 -41.67
C ILE A 317 1.34 3.02 -40.60
N GLY A 318 1.31 4.34 -40.37
CA GLY A 318 0.39 4.96 -39.42
C GLY A 318 -1.03 5.07 -39.95
N ALA A 319 -1.96 5.50 -39.10
CA ALA A 319 -3.31 5.86 -39.53
C ALA A 319 -3.26 6.98 -40.58
N THR A 320 -3.90 6.77 -41.72
CA THR A 320 -4.02 7.76 -42.78
C THR A 320 -4.96 8.90 -42.37
N GLU A 321 -4.82 10.08 -42.99
CA GLU A 321 -5.74 11.20 -42.75
C GLU A 321 -7.21 10.82 -43.02
N GLU A 322 -7.45 9.98 -44.02
CA GLU A 322 -8.79 9.47 -44.38
C GLU A 322 -9.38 8.58 -43.28
N GLU A 323 -8.57 7.73 -42.65
CA GLU A 323 -9.03 6.87 -41.55
C GLU A 323 -9.28 7.66 -40.26
N ILE A 324 -8.48 8.69 -39.99
CA ILE A 324 -8.73 9.59 -38.87
C ILE A 324 -10.01 10.39 -39.13
N LEU A 325 -10.26 10.81 -40.37
CA LEU A 325 -11.51 11.46 -40.76
C LEU A 325 -12.70 10.53 -40.53
N LEU A 326 -12.61 9.27 -40.94
CA LEU A 326 -13.66 8.27 -40.71
C LEU A 326 -13.92 8.08 -39.21
N LEU A 327 -12.86 7.94 -38.40
CA LEU A 327 -13.00 7.87 -36.93
C LEU A 327 -13.61 9.15 -36.34
N SER A 328 -13.32 10.32 -36.93
CA SER A 328 -13.89 11.61 -36.53
C SER A 328 -15.38 11.69 -36.87
N GLU A 329 -15.80 11.16 -38.02
CA GLU A 329 -17.21 11.06 -38.41
C GLU A 329 -17.98 10.10 -37.51
N GLU A 330 -17.38 8.95 -37.18
CA GLU A 330 -17.95 8.00 -36.23
C GLU A 330 -18.03 8.59 -34.81
N LEU A 331 -17.04 9.37 -34.37
CA LEU A 331 -17.06 10.09 -33.10
C LEU A 331 -18.13 11.19 -33.09
N GLU A 332 -18.31 11.92 -34.19
CA GLU A 332 -19.40 12.88 -34.38
C GLU A 332 -20.76 12.18 -34.37
N GLY A 333 -20.88 10.97 -34.93
CA GLY A 333 -22.09 10.15 -34.81
C GLY A 333 -22.48 9.82 -33.35
N LEU A 334 -21.55 9.96 -32.41
CA LEU A 334 -21.79 9.84 -30.97
C LEU A 334 -22.14 11.18 -30.29
N SER A 335 -22.17 12.31 -31.02
CA SER A 335 -22.41 13.66 -30.47
C SER A 335 -23.78 13.83 -29.84
N ASP A 336 -24.80 13.14 -30.37
CA ASP A 336 -26.15 13.11 -29.81
C ASP A 336 -26.22 12.34 -28.48
N ARG A 337 -25.10 11.73 -28.05
CA ARG A 337 -24.95 10.93 -26.83
C ARG A 337 -23.79 11.46 -26.00
N GLU A 338 -23.98 12.63 -25.41
CA GLU A 338 -22.98 13.31 -24.57
C GLU A 338 -22.38 12.40 -23.46
N GLU A 339 -23.17 11.48 -22.93
CA GLU A 339 -22.73 10.46 -21.97
C GLU A 339 -21.63 9.53 -22.52
N LEU A 340 -21.67 9.17 -23.81
CA LEU A 340 -20.64 8.33 -24.41
C LEU A 340 -19.36 9.13 -24.67
N LEU A 341 -19.46 10.38 -25.13
CA LEU A 341 -18.31 11.25 -25.30
C LEU A 341 -17.57 11.48 -23.97
N ARG A 342 -18.31 11.82 -22.92
CA ARG A 342 -17.76 11.95 -21.56
C ARG A 342 -17.24 10.60 -21.01
N GLY A 343 -17.87 9.49 -21.39
CA GLY A 343 -17.40 8.14 -21.07
C GLY A 343 -16.05 7.80 -21.71
N ILE A 344 -15.83 8.21 -22.96
CA ILE A 344 -14.53 8.10 -23.64
C ILE A 344 -13.48 8.89 -22.87
N LEU A 345 -13.75 10.15 -22.52
CA LEU A 345 -12.81 10.99 -21.75
C LEU A 345 -12.35 10.32 -20.45
N LEU A 346 -13.27 9.70 -19.71
CA LEU A 346 -12.92 8.96 -18.49
C LEU A 346 -12.11 7.70 -18.75
N ALA A 347 -12.44 6.97 -19.82
CA ALA A 347 -11.65 5.82 -20.24
C ALA A 347 -10.21 6.24 -20.58
N LEU A 348 -9.99 7.38 -21.27
CA LEU A 348 -8.66 7.91 -21.56
C LEU A 348 -7.85 8.12 -20.27
N VAL A 349 -8.44 8.75 -19.24
CA VAL A 349 -7.77 8.94 -17.94
C VAL A 349 -7.38 7.61 -17.30
N GLY A 350 -8.31 6.65 -17.29
CA GLY A 350 -8.06 5.32 -16.74
C GLY A 350 -6.93 4.58 -17.44
N LEU A 351 -6.93 4.60 -18.78
CA LEU A 351 -5.99 3.84 -19.60
C LEU A 351 -4.57 4.37 -19.44
N VAL A 352 -4.40 5.69 -19.29
CA VAL A 352 -3.09 6.30 -19.04
C VAL A 352 -2.57 5.99 -17.62
N LYS A 353 -3.46 5.88 -16.62
CA LYS A 353 -3.11 5.68 -15.20
C LYS A 353 -2.70 4.24 -14.84
N SER A 354 -2.96 3.25 -15.69
CA SER A 354 -2.91 1.84 -15.32
C SER A 354 -1.52 1.18 -15.42
N SER A 355 -0.97 0.71 -14.29
CA SER A 355 -0.01 -0.43 -14.23
C SER A 355 -0.55 -1.55 -13.33
N GLU A 356 -0.10 -2.80 -13.55
CA GLU A 356 -0.82 -4.07 -13.34
C GLU A 356 -1.35 -4.47 -11.93
N GLU A 357 -0.87 -3.93 -10.81
CA GLU A 357 -1.15 -4.55 -9.48
C GLU A 357 -2.27 -3.92 -8.62
N GLN A 358 -2.89 -2.79 -8.99
CA GLN A 358 -3.84 -2.09 -8.09
C GLN A 358 -5.27 -1.87 -8.62
N PHE A 359 -5.61 -2.42 -9.80
CA PHE A 359 -6.90 -2.09 -10.42
C PHE A 359 -8.12 -2.75 -9.74
N LEU A 360 -7.96 -3.86 -9.02
CA LEU A 360 -9.09 -4.58 -8.41
C LEU A 360 -9.67 -3.94 -7.14
N GLN A 361 -9.13 -2.82 -6.64
CA GLN A 361 -9.67 -2.15 -5.45
C GLN A 361 -10.20 -0.72 -5.68
N THR A 362 -10.15 -0.15 -6.89
CA THR A 362 -10.68 1.21 -7.09
C THR A 362 -11.27 1.39 -8.48
N VAL A 363 -12.60 1.30 -8.57
CA VAL A 363 -13.36 1.95 -9.64
C VAL A 363 -13.18 3.46 -9.46
N GLY A 364 -12.19 4.04 -10.12
CA GLY A 364 -11.88 5.46 -9.97
C GLY A 364 -10.98 6.00 -11.07
N PHE A 365 -11.57 6.31 -12.23
CA PHE A 365 -10.99 7.21 -13.24
C PHE A 365 -10.73 8.62 -12.67
N LEU A 366 -11.37 8.94 -11.55
CA LEU A 366 -11.28 10.18 -10.79
C LEU A 366 -11.14 9.85 -9.31
N THR A 367 -11.01 10.87 -8.47
CA THR A 367 -11.07 10.64 -7.02
C THR A 367 -12.46 10.13 -6.60
N PRO A 368 -12.55 9.33 -5.51
CA PRO A 368 -13.80 8.75 -5.04
C PRO A 368 -14.93 9.79 -4.83
N GLU A 369 -14.56 11.02 -4.47
CA GLU A 369 -15.47 12.14 -4.25
C GLU A 369 -16.23 12.54 -5.51
N PHE A 370 -15.57 12.55 -6.67
CA PHE A 370 -16.18 12.88 -7.96
C PHE A 370 -16.93 11.69 -8.55
N CYS A 371 -16.44 10.47 -8.36
CA CYS A 371 -17.15 9.27 -8.79
C CYS A 371 -18.57 9.20 -8.21
N GLN A 372 -18.75 9.57 -6.94
CA GLN A 372 -20.06 9.61 -6.27
C GLN A 372 -21.07 10.59 -6.91
N ALA A 373 -20.59 11.62 -7.62
CA ALA A 373 -21.44 12.61 -8.26
C ALA A 373 -21.98 12.17 -9.64
N LEU A 374 -21.48 11.05 -10.18
CA LEU A 374 -21.89 10.49 -11.46
C LEU A 374 -23.11 9.58 -11.32
N SER A 375 -24.00 9.60 -12.32
CA SER A 375 -25.09 8.62 -12.40
C SER A 375 -24.52 7.20 -12.58
N ASN A 376 -25.22 6.20 -12.04
CA ASN A 376 -24.79 4.80 -12.14
C ASN A 376 -24.70 4.33 -13.61
N ASP A 377 -25.65 4.76 -14.45
CA ASP A 377 -25.70 4.43 -15.87
C ASP A 377 -24.49 5.00 -16.63
N PHE A 378 -24.11 6.26 -16.36
CA PHE A 378 -22.91 6.87 -16.92
C PHE A 378 -21.63 6.13 -16.49
N ARG A 379 -21.54 5.75 -15.21
CA ARG A 379 -20.38 5.02 -14.67
C ARG A 379 -20.23 3.64 -15.31
N ASP A 380 -21.33 2.91 -15.49
CA ASP A 380 -21.35 1.60 -16.14
C ASP A 380 -20.91 1.69 -17.60
N LYS A 381 -21.41 2.69 -18.35
CA LYS A 381 -20.97 2.96 -19.73
C LYS A 381 -19.47 3.27 -19.81
N ALA A 382 -18.96 4.15 -18.94
CA ALA A 382 -17.54 4.49 -18.92
C ALA A 382 -16.64 3.28 -18.58
N LEU A 383 -17.09 2.41 -17.67
CA LEU A 383 -16.39 1.17 -17.33
C LEU A 383 -16.35 0.19 -18.51
N LYS A 384 -17.48 -0.01 -19.19
CA LYS A 384 -17.55 -0.88 -20.38
C LYS A 384 -16.65 -0.37 -21.51
N ILE A 385 -16.60 0.95 -21.73
CA ILE A 385 -15.71 1.58 -22.71
C ILE A 385 -14.24 1.32 -22.33
N PHE A 386 -13.89 1.51 -21.06
CA PHE A 386 -12.55 1.29 -20.56
C PHE A 386 -12.11 -0.18 -20.67
N GLU A 387 -12.95 -1.13 -20.26
CA GLU A 387 -12.67 -2.56 -20.34
C GLU A 387 -12.51 -3.00 -21.80
N GLY A 388 -13.41 -2.56 -22.69
CA GLY A 388 -13.29 -2.81 -24.12
C GLY A 388 -12.00 -2.25 -24.71
N ALA A 389 -11.63 -1.02 -24.33
CA ALA A 389 -10.40 -0.38 -24.80
C ALA A 389 -9.14 -1.11 -24.32
N LYS A 390 -9.15 -1.67 -23.09
CA LYS A 390 -8.06 -2.50 -22.58
C LYS A 390 -7.86 -3.78 -23.39
N VAL A 391 -8.94 -4.44 -23.81
CA VAL A 391 -8.85 -5.65 -24.64
C VAL A 391 -8.25 -5.30 -26.01
N ILE A 392 -8.66 -4.16 -26.60
CA ILE A 392 -8.12 -3.68 -27.89
C ILE A 392 -6.63 -3.34 -27.77
N LEU A 393 -6.22 -2.54 -26.77
CA LEU A 393 -4.80 -2.26 -26.50
C LEU A 393 -4.01 -3.52 -26.14
N GLY A 394 -4.64 -4.45 -25.42
CA GLY A 394 -4.04 -5.73 -25.08
C GLY A 394 -3.75 -6.57 -26.32
N TYR A 395 -4.61 -6.52 -27.34
CA TYR A 395 -4.34 -7.18 -28.61
C TYR A 395 -3.14 -6.55 -29.33
N THR A 396 -3.04 -5.22 -29.41
CA THR A 396 -1.89 -4.56 -30.06
C THR A 396 -0.58 -4.86 -29.32
N GLN A 397 -0.66 -5.03 -28.00
CA GLN A 397 0.46 -5.43 -27.15
C GLN A 397 0.81 -6.92 -27.25
N GLY A 398 -0.12 -7.76 -27.72
CA GLY A 398 0.03 -9.22 -27.83
C GLY A 398 -0.41 -10.00 -26.59
N THR A 399 -1.12 -9.36 -25.66
CA THR A 399 -1.64 -9.98 -24.42
C THR A 399 -3.06 -10.51 -24.56
N HIS A 400 -3.81 -10.05 -25.58
CA HIS A 400 -5.18 -10.49 -25.86
C HIS A 400 -5.29 -11.06 -27.28
N SER A 401 -6.28 -11.93 -27.47
CA SER A 401 -6.53 -12.60 -28.76
C SER A 401 -7.50 -11.81 -29.64
N LEU A 402 -7.46 -12.08 -30.94
CA LEU A 402 -8.42 -11.51 -31.91
C LEU A 402 -9.87 -11.85 -31.53
N PHE A 403 -10.10 -13.06 -31.04
CA PHE A 403 -11.44 -13.53 -30.64
C PHE A 403 -12.06 -12.66 -29.55
N GLN A 404 -11.27 -12.25 -28.55
CA GLN A 404 -11.73 -11.37 -27.48
C GLN A 404 -12.09 -9.97 -28.01
N VAL A 405 -11.39 -9.48 -29.04
CA VAL A 405 -11.74 -8.22 -29.70
C VAL A 405 -13.02 -8.38 -30.55
N GLU A 406 -13.21 -9.52 -31.20
CA GLU A 406 -14.43 -9.83 -31.97
C GLU A 406 -15.67 -9.96 -31.07
N GLU A 407 -15.56 -10.54 -29.88
CA GLU A 407 -16.67 -10.60 -28.90
C GLU A 407 -17.17 -9.20 -28.51
N LEU A 408 -16.26 -8.23 -28.42
CA LEU A 408 -16.64 -6.84 -28.10
C LEU A 408 -17.45 -6.18 -29.21
N ARG A 409 -17.33 -6.60 -30.48
CA ARG A 409 -18.08 -6.00 -31.59
C ARG A 409 -19.60 -6.09 -31.41
N GLY A 410 -20.08 -7.12 -30.69
CA GLY A 410 -21.50 -7.27 -30.34
C GLY A 410 -22.06 -6.12 -29.48
N LEU A 411 -21.19 -5.27 -28.92
CA LEU A 411 -21.56 -4.14 -28.05
C LEU A 411 -21.86 -2.83 -28.81
N GLY A 412 -21.79 -2.83 -30.15
CA GLY A 412 -22.21 -1.70 -30.99
C GLY A 412 -21.47 -0.39 -30.68
N THR A 413 -22.21 0.66 -30.28
CA THR A 413 -21.62 1.99 -29.99
C THR A 413 -20.61 1.98 -28.86
N ILE A 414 -20.70 1.01 -27.92
CA ILE A 414 -19.71 0.85 -26.85
C ILE A 414 -18.39 0.33 -27.43
N PHE A 415 -18.43 -0.59 -28.40
CA PHE A 415 -17.23 -1.04 -29.10
C PHE A 415 -16.56 0.12 -29.83
N LEU A 416 -17.33 0.92 -30.56
CA LEU A 416 -16.82 2.10 -31.26
C LEU A 416 -16.15 3.09 -30.30
N ALA A 417 -16.81 3.43 -29.20
CA ALA A 417 -16.24 4.30 -28.15
C ALA A 417 -14.98 3.69 -27.52
N SER A 418 -14.95 2.37 -27.28
CA SER A 418 -13.78 1.63 -26.79
C SER A 418 -12.62 1.69 -27.77
N PHE A 419 -12.91 1.53 -29.06
CA PHE A 419 -11.93 1.57 -30.13
C PHE A 419 -11.32 2.96 -30.28
N ILE A 420 -12.13 4.01 -30.29
CA ILE A 420 -11.67 5.40 -30.34
C ILE A 420 -10.80 5.72 -29.11
N ALA A 421 -11.22 5.30 -27.91
CA ALA A 421 -10.43 5.49 -26.69
C ALA A 421 -9.07 4.77 -26.77
N ALA A 422 -9.06 3.51 -27.20
CA ALA A 422 -7.83 2.73 -27.39
C ALA A 422 -6.91 3.33 -28.46
N PHE A 423 -7.48 3.81 -29.56
CA PHE A 423 -6.75 4.50 -30.61
C PHE A 423 -6.06 5.74 -30.07
N ILE A 424 -6.81 6.66 -29.46
CA ILE A 424 -6.27 7.91 -28.90
C ILE A 424 -5.16 7.63 -27.88
N VAL A 425 -5.36 6.68 -26.95
CA VAL A 425 -4.34 6.36 -25.94
C VAL A 425 -3.12 5.69 -26.56
N SER A 426 -3.31 4.78 -27.53
CA SER A 426 -2.19 4.20 -28.25
C SER A 426 -1.32 5.30 -28.81
N GLN A 427 -1.94 6.30 -29.45
CA GLN A 427 -1.26 7.44 -30.05
C GLN A 427 -0.63 8.40 -29.02
N ALA A 428 -1.32 8.73 -27.93
CA ALA A 428 -0.84 9.69 -26.94
C ALA A 428 0.26 9.13 -25.98
N CYS A 429 0.26 7.83 -25.69
CA CYS A 429 1.15 7.22 -24.69
C CYS A 429 2.43 6.59 -25.25
N GLU A 430 2.72 6.74 -26.55
CA GLU A 430 3.90 6.13 -27.17
C GLU A 430 3.95 4.59 -27.03
N SER A 431 2.79 3.94 -26.95
CA SER A 431 2.66 2.47 -26.90
C SER A 431 2.61 1.86 -28.32
N LYS A 432 2.58 0.54 -28.52
CA LYS A 432 2.50 -0.01 -29.90
C LYS A 432 1.38 0.64 -30.71
N LEU A 433 1.74 1.18 -31.88
CA LEU A 433 0.83 1.92 -32.76
C LEU A 433 -0.33 1.04 -33.24
N ILE A 434 -1.54 1.61 -33.25
CA ILE A 434 -2.65 1.09 -34.05
C ILE A 434 -2.39 1.52 -35.49
N SER A 435 -1.97 0.58 -36.32
CA SER A 435 -1.54 0.81 -37.70
C SER A 435 -2.70 0.79 -38.70
N HIS A 436 -2.40 1.17 -39.94
CA HIS A 436 -3.33 1.04 -41.07
C HIS A 436 -3.91 -0.38 -41.18
N ASP A 437 -3.09 -1.45 -41.10
CA ASP A 437 -3.58 -2.83 -41.21
C ASP A 437 -4.54 -3.21 -40.05
N TYR A 438 -4.33 -2.61 -38.86
CA TYR A 438 -5.24 -2.79 -37.73
C TYR A 438 -6.55 -2.04 -37.92
N LEU A 439 -6.50 -0.76 -38.30
CA LEU A 439 -7.68 0.01 -38.65
C LEU A 439 -8.46 -0.70 -39.77
N ALA A 440 -7.75 -1.22 -40.76
CA ALA A 440 -8.34 -1.97 -41.86
C ALA A 440 -9.09 -3.23 -41.40
N LYS A 441 -8.56 -3.94 -40.41
CA LYS A 441 -9.16 -5.18 -39.90
C LYS A 441 -10.38 -4.95 -39.00
N PHE A 442 -10.49 -3.78 -38.36
CA PHE A 442 -11.51 -3.50 -37.35
C PHE A 442 -12.51 -2.40 -37.72
N LEU A 443 -12.11 -1.38 -38.50
CA LEU A 443 -13.01 -0.40 -39.13
C LEU A 443 -13.64 -0.93 -40.42
N TYR A 444 -12.88 -1.55 -41.34
CA TYR A 444 -13.44 -1.95 -42.65
C TYR A 444 -14.50 -3.06 -42.64
N PRO A 445 -14.71 -3.89 -41.59
CA PRO A 445 -15.85 -4.81 -41.57
C PRO A 445 -17.24 -4.15 -41.46
N LEU A 446 -17.33 -2.82 -41.46
CA LEU A 446 -18.56 -2.08 -41.82
C LEU A 446 -18.86 -2.14 -43.35
N LEU A 447 -17.94 -2.71 -44.13
CA LEU A 447 -18.06 -3.13 -45.54
C LEU A 447 -17.64 -4.61 -45.66
N PRO A 448 -18.10 -5.36 -46.69
CA PRO A 448 -17.96 -6.82 -46.72
C PRO A 448 -16.50 -7.29 -46.90
N ILE A 449 -16.02 -8.14 -45.99
CA ILE A 449 -14.67 -8.77 -46.00
C ILE A 449 -14.53 -9.77 -47.17
N PRO A 450 -13.38 -9.80 -47.88
CA PRO A 450 -13.12 -10.79 -48.93
C PRO A 450 -13.10 -12.24 -48.43
N PRO A 451 -13.60 -13.22 -49.22
CA PRO A 451 -13.81 -14.60 -48.79
C PRO A 451 -12.58 -15.38 -48.32
N TYR A 452 -11.36 -14.98 -48.70
CA TYR A 452 -10.13 -15.77 -48.50
C TYR A 452 -9.47 -15.60 -47.13
N GLN A 453 -10.02 -14.74 -46.26
CA GLN A 453 -9.53 -14.52 -44.88
C GLN A 453 -10.47 -15.10 -43.81
N ARG A 454 -11.49 -15.87 -44.22
CA ARG A 454 -12.34 -16.63 -43.28
C ARG A 454 -11.66 -17.97 -42.96
N PRO A 455 -11.63 -18.46 -41.70
CA PRO A 455 -11.27 -19.84 -41.44
C PRO A 455 -12.23 -20.77 -42.21
N ASP A 456 -11.69 -21.73 -42.95
CA ASP A 456 -12.48 -22.73 -43.67
C ASP A 456 -12.99 -23.79 -42.67
N PRO A 457 -14.30 -23.94 -42.46
CA PRO A 457 -14.87 -24.97 -41.58
C PRO A 457 -14.51 -26.41 -41.99
N LYS A 458 -13.89 -26.61 -43.16
CA LYS A 458 -13.52 -27.93 -43.70
C LYS A 458 -12.11 -28.42 -43.31
N ASP A 459 -11.26 -27.59 -42.70
CA ASP A 459 -9.88 -27.97 -42.29
C ASP A 459 -9.65 -27.82 -40.77
N SER A 460 -10.25 -28.71 -39.98
CA SER A 460 -10.12 -28.70 -38.51
C SER A 460 -8.69 -28.92 -38.03
N LYS A 461 -7.91 -29.70 -38.79
CA LYS A 461 -6.51 -30.02 -38.46
C LYS A 461 -5.58 -28.83 -38.70
N GLY A 462 -5.77 -28.09 -39.80
CA GLY A 462 -5.05 -26.84 -40.05
C GLY A 462 -5.33 -25.79 -38.97
N TYR A 463 -6.59 -25.70 -38.51
CA TYR A 463 -6.97 -24.84 -37.40
C TYR A 463 -6.31 -25.24 -36.07
N ALA A 464 -6.40 -26.52 -35.69
CA ALA A 464 -5.77 -27.04 -34.47
C ALA A 464 -4.25 -26.83 -34.44
N PHE A 465 -3.59 -26.97 -35.60
CA PHE A 465 -2.17 -26.73 -35.72
C PHE A 465 -1.82 -25.23 -35.66
N GLY A 466 -2.67 -24.35 -36.20
CA GLY A 466 -2.56 -22.91 -35.99
C GLY A 466 -2.69 -22.51 -34.51
N ARG A 467 -3.54 -23.21 -33.74
CA ARG A 467 -3.67 -22.98 -32.29
C ARG A 467 -2.40 -23.33 -31.51
N LEU A 468 -1.65 -24.35 -31.93
CA LEU A 468 -0.35 -24.66 -31.33
C LEU A 468 0.62 -23.48 -31.42
N PHE A 469 0.65 -22.79 -32.57
CA PHE A 469 1.50 -21.61 -32.78
C PHE A 469 1.11 -20.48 -31.82
N ARG A 470 -0.20 -20.25 -31.63
CA ARG A 470 -0.72 -19.26 -30.69
C ARG A 470 -0.39 -19.60 -29.23
N LEU A 471 -0.50 -20.87 -28.83
CA LEU A 471 -0.09 -21.33 -27.50
C LEU A 471 1.40 -21.08 -27.22
N LYS A 472 2.23 -21.13 -28.27
CA LYS A 472 3.67 -20.84 -28.21
C LYS A 472 4.00 -19.35 -28.30
N GLY A 473 3.00 -18.48 -28.45
CA GLY A 473 3.18 -17.02 -28.54
C GLY A 473 3.59 -16.51 -29.92
N LEU A 474 3.45 -17.33 -30.97
CA LEU A 474 3.64 -16.90 -32.36
C LEU A 474 2.33 -16.26 -32.83
N MET A 475 2.32 -14.96 -33.10
CA MET A 475 1.09 -14.18 -33.30
C MET A 475 0.83 -13.85 -34.77
N TYR A 476 1.89 -13.76 -35.59
CA TYR A 476 1.83 -13.27 -36.97
C TYR A 476 2.03 -14.36 -38.01
N VAL A 477 2.58 -15.51 -37.60
CA VAL A 477 2.90 -16.64 -38.47
C VAL A 477 1.84 -17.73 -38.34
N GLU A 478 1.49 -18.35 -39.46
CA GLU A 478 0.63 -19.53 -39.56
C GLU A 478 1.38 -20.72 -40.16
N PRO A 479 0.87 -21.97 -39.98
CA PRO A 479 1.51 -23.16 -40.54
C PRO A 479 1.83 -23.08 -42.03
N GLY A 480 0.91 -22.55 -42.85
CA GLY A 480 1.12 -22.40 -44.29
C GLY A 480 2.23 -21.40 -44.65
N ASP A 481 2.55 -20.46 -43.78
CA ASP A 481 3.66 -19.52 -43.97
C ASP A 481 4.99 -20.20 -43.71
N VAL A 482 5.05 -21.02 -42.65
CA VAL A 482 6.21 -21.85 -42.35
C VAL A 482 6.47 -22.85 -43.46
N GLU A 483 5.44 -23.44 -44.06
CA GLU A 483 5.61 -24.34 -45.22
C GLU A 483 6.23 -23.63 -46.42
N LYS A 484 5.76 -22.42 -46.74
CA LYS A 484 6.36 -21.59 -47.80
C LYS A 484 7.82 -21.27 -47.48
N TYR A 485 8.12 -20.93 -46.23
CA TYR A 485 9.47 -20.63 -45.77
C TYR A 485 10.41 -21.85 -45.83
N LEU A 486 9.93 -23.03 -45.44
CA LEU A 486 10.66 -24.29 -45.56
C LEU A 486 10.92 -24.66 -47.03
N ARG A 487 10.04 -24.25 -47.94
CA ARG A 487 10.24 -24.31 -49.41
C ARG A 487 11.14 -23.20 -49.95
N LYS A 488 11.88 -22.51 -49.09
CA LYS A 488 12.84 -21.43 -49.39
C LYS A 488 12.20 -20.14 -49.94
N ALA A 489 10.91 -19.91 -49.71
CA ALA A 489 10.33 -18.59 -49.98
C ALA A 489 10.94 -17.55 -49.02
N GLN A 490 11.25 -16.36 -49.54
CA GLN A 490 11.85 -15.30 -48.74
C GLN A 490 10.86 -14.79 -47.67
N PRO A 491 11.27 -14.60 -46.40
CA PRO A 491 10.39 -14.08 -45.34
C PRO A 491 9.68 -12.79 -45.73
N ARG A 492 10.38 -11.86 -46.38
CA ARG A 492 9.81 -10.60 -46.89
C ARG A 492 8.69 -10.82 -47.90
N TYR A 493 8.82 -11.83 -48.78
CA TYR A 493 7.77 -12.19 -49.73
C TYR A 493 6.53 -12.73 -49.03
N ILE A 494 6.71 -13.62 -48.05
CA ILE A 494 5.62 -14.20 -47.25
C ILE A 494 4.91 -13.11 -46.44
N MET A 495 5.67 -12.21 -45.81
CA MET A 495 5.15 -11.07 -45.04
C MET A 495 4.31 -10.12 -45.90
N THR A 496 4.79 -9.83 -47.12
CA THR A 496 4.12 -8.94 -48.07
C THR A 496 2.82 -9.56 -48.57
N MET A 497 2.82 -10.87 -48.86
CA MET A 497 1.63 -11.62 -49.26
C MET A 497 0.54 -11.63 -48.18
N LYS A 498 0.93 -11.55 -46.90
CA LYS A 498 -0.01 -11.50 -45.78
C LYS A 498 -0.48 -10.08 -45.42
N GLY A 499 0.11 -9.04 -46.01
CA GLY A 499 -0.14 -7.66 -45.58
C GLY A 499 0.24 -7.46 -44.11
N LEU A 500 1.44 -7.91 -43.70
CA LEU A 500 1.97 -7.76 -42.34
C LEU A 500 3.17 -6.82 -42.33
N ARG A 501 3.04 -5.65 -42.98
CA ARG A 501 4.16 -4.71 -43.11
C ARG A 501 4.53 -4.09 -41.75
N ASP A 502 3.55 -4.02 -40.86
CA ASP A 502 3.60 -3.38 -39.55
C ASP A 502 4.16 -4.28 -38.44
N VAL A 503 4.52 -5.54 -38.73
CA VAL A 503 5.18 -6.41 -37.74
C VAL A 503 6.68 -6.13 -37.65
N GLY A 504 7.24 -5.57 -38.72
CA GLY A 504 8.68 -5.45 -38.94
C GLY A 504 9.29 -6.78 -39.39
N LEU A 505 10.11 -6.74 -40.44
CA LEU A 505 10.76 -7.93 -41.00
C LEU A 505 11.54 -8.75 -39.96
N PRO A 506 12.31 -8.15 -39.02
CA PRO A 506 13.06 -8.92 -38.02
C PRO A 506 12.16 -9.70 -37.04
N ASN A 507 11.04 -9.13 -36.61
CA ASN A 507 10.11 -9.79 -35.71
C ASN A 507 9.36 -10.92 -36.43
N PHE A 508 8.91 -10.65 -37.65
CA PHE A 508 8.26 -11.65 -38.49
C PHE A 508 9.21 -12.81 -38.83
N GLU A 509 10.48 -12.52 -39.16
CA GLU A 509 11.53 -13.52 -39.39
C GLU A 509 11.81 -14.35 -38.14
N ARG A 510 11.88 -13.71 -36.96
CA ARG A 510 12.02 -14.41 -35.68
C ARG A 510 10.86 -15.37 -35.43
N GLU A 511 9.62 -14.93 -35.61
CA GLU A 511 8.45 -15.80 -35.45
C GLU A 511 8.39 -16.89 -36.52
N LEU A 512 8.83 -16.63 -37.75
CA LEU A 512 8.90 -17.63 -38.82
C LEU A 512 9.95 -18.69 -38.52
N TYR A 513 11.09 -18.28 -37.99
CA TYR A 513 12.16 -19.17 -37.59
C TYR A 513 11.73 -20.03 -36.40
N GLU A 514 11.15 -19.43 -35.36
CA GLU A 514 10.60 -20.17 -34.22
C GLU A 514 9.42 -21.09 -34.63
N GLY A 515 8.53 -20.61 -35.50
CA GLY A 515 7.48 -21.41 -36.12
C GLY A 515 8.03 -22.60 -36.91
N SER A 516 9.15 -22.43 -37.61
CA SER A 516 9.82 -23.52 -38.33
C SER A 516 10.40 -24.59 -37.40
N ARG A 517 10.88 -24.20 -36.20
CA ARG A 517 11.36 -25.13 -35.18
C ARG A 517 10.20 -25.92 -34.58
N VAL A 518 9.12 -25.24 -34.20
CA VAL A 518 7.88 -25.88 -33.71
C VAL A 518 7.32 -26.83 -34.76
N TYR A 519 7.25 -26.40 -36.02
CA TYR A 519 6.78 -27.22 -37.14
C TYR A 519 7.63 -28.50 -37.29
N ARG A 520 8.95 -28.38 -37.39
CA ARG A 520 9.84 -29.55 -37.53
C ARG A 520 9.76 -30.49 -36.34
N ALA A 521 9.76 -29.95 -35.12
CA ALA A 521 9.68 -30.76 -33.91
C ALA A 521 8.34 -31.48 -33.80
N PHE A 522 7.23 -30.82 -34.16
CA PHE A 522 5.90 -31.45 -34.19
C PHE A 522 5.82 -32.56 -35.23
N PHE A 523 6.29 -32.32 -36.46
CA PHE A 523 6.26 -33.35 -37.51
C PHE A 523 7.27 -34.49 -37.30
N GLY A 524 8.26 -34.32 -36.42
CA GLY A 524 9.16 -35.39 -35.98
C GLY A 524 8.56 -36.36 -34.96
N LEU A 525 7.37 -36.06 -34.40
CA LEU A 525 6.69 -36.94 -33.44
C LEU A 525 6.01 -38.13 -34.14
N PRO A 526 5.76 -39.25 -33.41
CA PRO A 526 4.98 -40.38 -33.91
C PRO A 526 3.59 -39.96 -34.39
N GLU A 527 3.09 -40.56 -35.48
CA GLU A 527 1.84 -40.13 -36.13
C GLU A 527 0.63 -40.18 -35.21
N GLN A 528 0.48 -41.27 -34.44
CA GLN A 528 -0.59 -41.44 -33.47
C GLN A 528 -0.53 -40.37 -32.38
N PHE A 529 0.67 -40.02 -31.91
CA PHE A 529 0.87 -39.00 -30.89
C PHE A 529 0.48 -37.59 -31.38
N ARG A 530 0.82 -37.26 -32.62
CA ARG A 530 0.40 -35.99 -33.25
C ARG A 530 -1.11 -35.90 -33.39
N ALA A 531 -1.76 -37.00 -33.77
CA ALA A 531 -3.22 -37.04 -33.95
C ALA A 531 -3.96 -36.73 -32.65
N GLU A 532 -3.52 -37.31 -31.53
CA GLU A 532 -4.12 -37.04 -30.22
C GLU A 532 -3.92 -35.59 -29.77
N ILE A 533 -2.73 -35.01 -29.99
CA ILE A 533 -2.48 -33.59 -29.69
C ILE A 533 -3.38 -32.67 -30.53
N LEU A 534 -3.53 -32.92 -31.84
CA LEU A 534 -4.40 -32.09 -32.68
C LEU A 534 -5.87 -32.20 -32.25
N LYS A 535 -6.36 -33.41 -32.00
CA LYS A 535 -7.72 -33.66 -31.51
C LYS A 535 -7.99 -32.95 -30.18
N PHE A 536 -7.00 -32.94 -29.28
CA PHE A 536 -7.07 -32.17 -28.04
C PHE A 536 -7.14 -30.66 -28.33
N LEU A 537 -6.25 -30.14 -29.18
CA LEU A 537 -6.21 -28.71 -29.52
C LEU A 537 -7.42 -28.23 -30.32
N GLU A 538 -8.22 -29.09 -30.94
CA GLU A 538 -9.50 -28.70 -31.55
C GLU A 538 -10.49 -28.18 -30.49
N ARG A 539 -10.49 -28.76 -29.28
CA ARG A 539 -11.50 -28.49 -28.23
C ARG A 539 -10.98 -27.93 -26.90
N ALA A 540 -9.66 -27.91 -26.69
CA ALA A 540 -9.06 -27.55 -25.40
C ALA A 540 -8.69 -26.07 -25.29
N VAL A 541 -8.84 -25.49 -24.10
CA VAL A 541 -8.25 -24.22 -23.69
C VAL A 541 -7.12 -24.52 -22.72
N VAL A 542 -5.87 -24.27 -23.13
CA VAL A 542 -4.69 -24.57 -22.30
C VAL A 542 -4.20 -23.31 -21.60
N LYS A 543 -4.32 -23.26 -20.27
CA LYS A 543 -3.86 -22.15 -19.43
C LYS A 543 -2.43 -22.39 -18.98
N GLY A 544 -1.59 -21.35 -19.04
CA GLY A 544 -0.22 -21.36 -18.52
C GLY A 544 0.85 -21.98 -19.43
N PHE A 545 0.47 -22.54 -20.58
CA PHE A 545 1.40 -23.23 -21.48
C PHE A 545 2.52 -22.33 -22.02
N THR A 546 2.22 -21.08 -22.37
CA THR A 546 3.23 -20.15 -22.91
C THR A 546 4.38 -19.96 -21.92
N LYS A 547 4.09 -19.77 -20.62
CA LYS A 547 5.12 -19.66 -19.57
C LYS A 547 5.93 -20.94 -19.46
N VAL A 548 5.28 -22.09 -19.29
CA VAL A 548 5.95 -23.39 -19.08
C VAL A 548 6.82 -23.76 -20.27
N SER A 549 6.31 -23.58 -21.47
CA SER A 549 6.97 -23.98 -22.70
C SER A 549 8.30 -23.25 -22.95
N ASN A 550 8.53 -22.08 -22.36
CA ASN A 550 9.80 -21.35 -22.49
C ASN A 550 10.96 -22.00 -21.74
N PHE A 551 10.67 -22.87 -20.77
CA PHE A 551 11.65 -23.58 -19.98
C PHE A 551 11.85 -25.05 -20.41
N LEU A 552 10.98 -25.58 -21.27
CA LEU A 552 11.03 -26.97 -21.70
C LEU A 552 11.61 -27.11 -23.11
N THR A 553 12.29 -28.24 -23.38
CA THR A 553 12.67 -28.62 -24.75
C THR A 553 11.42 -28.83 -25.62
N TYR A 554 11.51 -28.64 -26.94
CA TYR A 554 10.33 -28.82 -27.82
C TYR A 554 9.72 -30.22 -27.69
N GLU A 555 10.56 -31.25 -27.53
CA GLU A 555 10.09 -32.61 -27.29
C GLU A 555 9.26 -32.71 -26.00
N ASN A 556 9.77 -32.16 -24.90
CA ASN A 556 9.09 -32.19 -23.61
C ASN A 556 7.83 -31.32 -23.59
N GLN A 557 7.79 -30.23 -24.35
CA GLN A 557 6.58 -29.44 -24.57
C GLN A 557 5.47 -30.29 -25.19
N PHE A 558 5.80 -31.11 -26.20
CA PHE A 558 4.83 -32.00 -26.83
C PHE A 558 4.47 -33.19 -25.97
N LYS A 559 5.40 -33.75 -25.19
CA LYS A 559 5.09 -34.78 -24.18
C LYS A 559 4.09 -34.26 -23.14
N LEU A 560 4.27 -33.02 -22.67
CA LEU A 560 3.34 -32.37 -21.76
C LEU A 560 1.94 -32.18 -22.39
N LEU A 561 1.87 -31.72 -23.64
CA LEU A 561 0.58 -31.63 -24.37
C LEU A 561 -0.05 -33.00 -24.59
N GLY A 562 0.74 -34.04 -24.85
CA GLY A 562 0.26 -35.41 -24.99
C GLY A 562 -0.33 -35.97 -23.70
N LEU A 563 0.29 -35.71 -22.54
CA LEU A 563 -0.27 -36.08 -21.23
C LEU A 563 -1.65 -35.46 -21.02
N LEU A 564 -1.79 -34.16 -21.33
CA LEU A 564 -3.08 -33.47 -21.26
C LEU A 564 -4.09 -34.00 -22.29
N ALA A 565 -3.63 -34.32 -23.50
CA ALA A 565 -4.48 -34.87 -24.56
C ALA A 565 -5.10 -36.21 -24.14
N ILE A 566 -4.29 -37.12 -23.62
CA ILE A 566 -4.74 -38.43 -23.14
C ILE A 566 -5.64 -38.28 -21.90
N ALA A 567 -5.29 -37.41 -20.95
CA ALA A 567 -6.16 -37.10 -19.81
C ALA A 567 -7.54 -36.58 -20.26
N SER A 568 -7.59 -35.75 -21.32
CA SER A 568 -8.83 -35.19 -21.84
C SER A 568 -9.78 -36.23 -22.45
N THR A 569 -9.27 -37.40 -22.87
CA THR A 569 -10.13 -38.47 -23.41
C THR A 569 -11.11 -39.01 -22.36
N LYS A 570 -10.81 -38.83 -21.07
CA LYS A 570 -11.68 -39.19 -19.95
C LYS A 570 -12.80 -38.18 -19.68
N ILE A 571 -12.79 -37.03 -20.36
CA ILE A 571 -13.81 -35.98 -20.23
C ILE A 571 -14.82 -36.09 -21.38
N ASP A 572 -16.07 -36.35 -21.02
CA ASP A 572 -17.22 -36.42 -21.94
C ASP A 572 -17.84 -35.03 -22.15
N SER A 573 -17.07 -34.11 -22.76
CA SER A 573 -17.52 -32.76 -23.09
C SER A 573 -16.99 -32.31 -24.46
N GLN A 574 -17.76 -31.44 -25.12
CA GLN A 574 -17.38 -30.82 -26.39
C GLN A 574 -16.19 -29.85 -26.26
N TRP A 575 -15.84 -29.42 -25.06
CA TRP A 575 -14.70 -28.55 -24.77
C TRP A 575 -14.04 -28.95 -23.44
N CYS A 576 -12.74 -28.65 -23.30
CA CYS A 576 -12.00 -28.87 -22.05
C CYS A 576 -11.06 -27.71 -21.70
N ILE A 577 -10.79 -27.52 -20.42
CA ILE A 577 -9.79 -26.60 -19.90
C ILE A 577 -8.64 -27.46 -19.37
N ALA A 578 -7.41 -27.20 -19.84
CA ALA A 578 -6.22 -27.79 -19.26
C ALA A 578 -5.44 -26.71 -18.51
N ASN A 579 -5.28 -26.89 -17.21
CA ASN A 579 -4.71 -25.91 -16.29
C ASN A 579 -3.34 -26.38 -15.80
N LEU A 580 -2.31 -25.60 -16.18
CA LEU A 580 -0.92 -25.82 -15.76
C LEU A 580 -0.52 -24.91 -14.58
N GLY A 581 -1.47 -24.38 -13.82
CA GLY A 581 -1.22 -23.36 -12.78
C GLY A 581 -0.19 -23.78 -11.72
N SER A 582 -0.30 -25.00 -11.20
CA SER A 582 0.65 -25.57 -10.23
C SER A 582 2.08 -25.65 -10.80
N VAL A 583 2.19 -26.14 -12.05
CA VAL A 583 3.47 -26.17 -12.78
C VAL A 583 4.00 -24.75 -13.02
N CYS A 584 3.16 -23.80 -13.44
CA CYS A 584 3.54 -22.41 -13.70
C CYS A 584 4.09 -21.69 -12.46
N GLY A 585 3.56 -22.01 -11.28
CA GLY A 585 3.97 -21.43 -10.01
C GLY A 585 5.40 -21.83 -9.60
N SER A 586 5.88 -22.97 -10.08
CA SER A 586 7.18 -23.53 -9.68
C SER A 586 8.18 -23.74 -10.83
N ILE A 587 7.76 -23.58 -12.10
CA ILE A 587 8.56 -23.92 -13.29
C ILE A 587 9.92 -23.22 -13.33
N ASP A 588 10.01 -21.98 -12.84
CA ASP A 588 11.24 -21.19 -12.81
C ASP A 588 12.34 -21.86 -11.93
N ILE A 589 11.97 -22.83 -11.09
CA ILE A 589 12.85 -23.58 -10.18
C ILE A 589 12.87 -25.08 -10.53
N THR A 590 11.80 -25.62 -11.11
CA THR A 590 11.59 -27.07 -11.30
C THR A 590 11.83 -27.56 -12.74
N TYR A 591 12.11 -26.66 -13.69
CA TYR A 591 12.17 -27.01 -15.11
C TYR A 591 13.21 -28.08 -15.48
N GLU A 592 14.37 -28.15 -14.82
CA GLU A 592 15.38 -29.18 -15.12
C GLU A 592 14.94 -30.58 -14.70
N CYS A 593 14.30 -30.67 -13.52
CA CYS A 593 13.69 -31.91 -13.06
C CYS A 593 12.59 -32.36 -14.02
N ILE A 594 11.67 -31.45 -14.36
CA ILE A 594 10.59 -31.73 -15.31
C ILE A 594 11.16 -32.14 -16.69
N ASN A 595 12.20 -31.45 -17.17
CA ASN A 595 12.84 -31.80 -18.45
C ASN A 595 13.49 -33.19 -18.41
N LYS A 596 14.18 -33.54 -17.31
CA LYS A 596 14.84 -34.84 -17.14
C LYS A 596 13.83 -35.98 -17.10
N GLU A 597 12.77 -35.82 -16.31
CA GLU A 597 11.72 -36.83 -16.17
C GLU A 597 10.93 -37.01 -17.47
N LEU A 598 10.49 -35.92 -18.11
CA LEU A 598 9.80 -36.00 -19.40
C LEU A 598 10.69 -36.53 -20.52
N LEU A 599 12.00 -36.23 -20.51
CA LEU A 599 12.93 -36.75 -21.51
C LEU A 599 13.03 -38.28 -21.43
N ASN A 600 13.09 -38.83 -20.21
CA ASN A 600 13.17 -40.27 -19.96
C ASN A 600 11.83 -41.01 -20.12
N PHE A 601 10.72 -40.28 -20.28
CA PHE A 601 9.40 -40.85 -20.46
C PHE A 601 9.09 -41.07 -21.95
N SER A 602 8.73 -42.29 -22.34
CA SER A 602 8.47 -42.63 -23.75
C SER A 602 7.05 -42.24 -24.20
N TYR A 603 6.88 -42.01 -25.50
CA TYR A 603 5.56 -41.66 -26.06
C TYR A 603 4.52 -42.77 -25.86
N ASP A 604 4.92 -44.04 -25.96
CA ASP A 604 4.00 -45.18 -25.78
C ASP A 604 3.42 -45.25 -24.37
N ARG A 605 4.21 -44.88 -23.35
CA ARG A 605 3.73 -44.78 -21.97
C ARG A 605 2.74 -43.64 -21.78
N ILE A 606 2.94 -42.52 -22.47
CA ILE A 606 1.96 -41.42 -22.46
C ILE A 606 0.65 -41.89 -23.10
N LEU A 607 0.74 -42.56 -24.25
CA LEU A 607 -0.43 -43.07 -24.97
C LEU A 607 -1.19 -44.15 -24.18
N SER A 608 -0.51 -44.95 -23.35
CA SER A 608 -1.17 -45.90 -22.44
C SER A 608 -1.86 -45.24 -21.24
N GLY A 609 -1.67 -43.94 -21.05
CA GLY A 609 -2.21 -43.18 -19.93
C GLY A 609 -1.36 -43.22 -18.66
N ASP A 610 -0.10 -43.66 -18.74
CA ASP A 610 0.84 -43.55 -17.63
C ASP A 610 1.24 -42.08 -17.42
N LEU A 611 1.54 -41.73 -16.16
CA LEU A 611 1.99 -40.40 -15.77
C LEU A 611 3.38 -40.51 -15.10
N PRO A 612 4.33 -39.59 -15.37
CA PRO A 612 5.57 -39.50 -14.60
C PRO A 612 5.26 -39.30 -13.11
N SER A 613 6.07 -39.89 -12.22
CA SER A 613 5.84 -39.86 -10.76
C SER A 613 5.81 -38.46 -10.17
N ILE A 614 6.47 -37.49 -10.82
CA ILE A 614 6.49 -36.09 -10.43
C ILE A 614 5.17 -35.34 -10.71
N PHE A 615 4.22 -35.95 -11.42
CA PHE A 615 2.94 -35.33 -11.76
C PHE A 615 1.77 -36.10 -11.15
N SER A 616 0.73 -35.37 -10.75
CA SER A 616 -0.63 -35.89 -10.55
C SER A 616 -1.60 -35.16 -11.47
N LEU A 617 -2.69 -35.85 -11.82
CA LEU A 617 -3.78 -35.30 -12.62
C LEU A 617 -5.06 -35.33 -11.81
N GLU A 618 -5.64 -34.15 -11.58
CA GLU A 618 -6.97 -34.02 -11.00
C GLU A 618 -7.99 -33.73 -12.12
N LEU A 619 -9.05 -34.53 -12.15
CA LEU A 619 -10.20 -34.37 -13.03
C LEU A 619 -11.39 -33.96 -12.18
N PHE A 620 -12.03 -32.83 -12.49
CA PHE A 620 -13.19 -32.36 -11.75
C PHE A 620 -14.46 -33.06 -12.24
N GLU A 621 -15.15 -33.80 -11.37
CA GLU A 621 -16.32 -34.63 -11.74
C GLU A 621 -17.48 -33.82 -12.36
N ASP A 622 -17.62 -32.53 -12.00
CA ASP A 622 -18.69 -31.64 -12.46
C ASP A 622 -18.26 -30.60 -13.52
N GLY A 623 -17.00 -30.64 -13.99
CA GLY A 623 -16.44 -29.58 -14.84
C GLY A 623 -15.50 -30.09 -15.93
N PRO A 624 -15.37 -29.38 -17.07
CA PRO A 624 -14.51 -29.80 -18.17
C PRO A 624 -13.02 -29.49 -17.91
N GLU A 625 -12.57 -29.43 -16.65
CA GLU A 625 -11.23 -28.99 -16.25
C GLU A 625 -10.30 -30.15 -15.87
N ILE A 626 -9.08 -30.11 -16.42
CA ILE A 626 -7.95 -30.98 -16.12
C ILE A 626 -6.89 -30.13 -15.44
N VAL A 627 -6.51 -30.47 -14.21
CA VAL A 627 -5.40 -29.82 -13.51
C VAL A 627 -4.22 -30.77 -13.48
N LEU A 628 -3.09 -30.33 -14.02
CA LEU A 628 -1.81 -31.03 -13.88
C LEU A 628 -1.06 -30.42 -12.70
N GLU A 629 -0.90 -31.21 -11.66
CA GLU A 629 -0.15 -30.83 -10.46
C GLU A 629 1.26 -31.39 -10.49
N PHE A 630 2.21 -30.59 -10.03
CA PHE A 630 3.61 -31.01 -9.87
C PHE A 630 3.87 -31.35 -8.41
N ASN A 631 4.22 -32.61 -8.14
CA ASN A 631 4.52 -33.16 -6.83
C ASN A 631 6.01 -33.48 -6.73
N PRO A 632 6.85 -32.55 -6.24
CA PRO A 632 8.20 -32.90 -5.85
C PRO A 632 8.11 -33.71 -4.56
N ASP A 633 8.64 -34.93 -4.52
CA ASP A 633 8.78 -35.77 -3.33
C ASP A 633 9.80 -35.20 -2.30
N ILE A 634 9.64 -33.92 -1.96
CA ILE A 634 10.32 -33.23 -0.88
C ILE A 634 9.20 -32.60 -0.07
N GLU A 635 8.72 -33.33 0.93
CA GLU A 635 7.81 -32.81 1.96
C GLU A 635 8.53 -31.72 2.79
N ILE A 636 8.67 -30.52 2.23
CA ILE A 636 9.12 -29.30 2.93
C ILE A 636 8.25 -29.07 4.18
N SER A 637 7.00 -29.55 4.16
CA SER A 637 6.07 -29.55 5.29
C SER A 637 6.53 -30.39 6.50
N ASN A 638 7.25 -31.50 6.29
CA ASN A 638 7.74 -32.38 7.37
C ASN A 638 9.08 -31.92 7.99
N VAL A 639 9.78 -30.97 7.37
CA VAL A 639 11.04 -30.39 7.88
C VAL A 639 10.87 -29.71 9.25
N SER A 640 9.68 -29.16 9.52
CA SER A 640 9.33 -28.57 10.82
C SER A 640 9.46 -29.58 11.98
N LYS A 641 9.13 -30.86 11.74
CA LYS A 641 9.18 -31.92 12.76
C LYS A 641 10.62 -32.36 13.06
N GLU A 642 11.50 -32.36 12.05
CA GLU A 642 12.90 -32.78 12.24
C GLU A 642 13.70 -31.76 13.06
N PHE A 643 13.48 -30.45 12.84
CA PHE A 643 14.10 -29.42 13.69
C PHE A 643 13.55 -29.42 15.12
N ALA A 644 12.26 -29.70 15.31
CA ALA A 644 11.65 -29.76 16.64
C ALA A 644 12.34 -30.76 17.59
N GLN A 645 12.96 -31.82 17.05
CA GLN A 645 13.64 -32.86 17.83
C GLN A 645 15.06 -32.48 18.28
N ALA A 646 15.65 -31.38 17.79
CA ALA A 646 17.00 -30.99 18.19
C ALA A 646 17.03 -30.51 19.65
N THR A 647 17.96 -31.01 20.45
CA THR A 647 18.07 -30.71 21.90
C THR A 647 19.10 -29.62 22.23
N ASP A 648 20.06 -29.41 21.33
CA ASP A 648 21.05 -28.33 21.45
C ASP A 648 21.32 -27.63 20.10
N ILE A 649 22.03 -26.49 20.18
CA ILE A 649 22.29 -25.61 19.04
C ILE A 649 23.23 -26.28 18.02
N GLN A 650 24.13 -27.17 18.45
CA GLN A 650 25.07 -27.84 17.57
C GLN A 650 24.40 -28.98 16.79
N GLU A 651 23.50 -29.71 17.45
CA GLU A 651 22.63 -30.71 16.84
C GLU A 651 21.71 -30.06 15.79
N LEU A 652 21.10 -28.91 16.12
CA LEU A 652 20.25 -28.15 15.21
C LEU A 652 21.01 -27.68 13.95
N LYS A 653 22.24 -27.16 14.11
CA LYS A 653 23.12 -26.79 12.99
C LYS A 653 23.46 -27.98 12.09
N THR A 654 23.74 -29.14 12.70
CA THR A 654 24.09 -30.37 11.97
C THR A 654 22.89 -30.92 11.17
N LYS A 655 21.67 -30.84 11.73
CA LYS A 655 20.44 -31.20 11.02
C LYS A 655 20.16 -30.25 9.85
N TYR A 656 20.35 -28.95 10.05
CA TYR A 656 20.19 -27.93 9.00
C TYR A 656 21.09 -28.20 7.79
N THR A 657 22.39 -28.44 8.01
CA THR A 657 23.34 -28.73 6.92
C THR A 657 23.03 -30.04 6.19
N LYS A 658 22.54 -31.08 6.88
CA LYS A 658 22.12 -32.34 6.25
C LYS A 658 20.91 -32.16 5.32
N ILE A 659 19.89 -31.39 5.75
CA ILE A 659 18.69 -31.13 4.94
C ILE A 659 19.03 -30.27 3.72
N LEU A 660 19.87 -29.25 3.91
CA LEU A 660 20.34 -28.39 2.83
C LEU A 660 21.15 -29.16 1.78
N HIS A 661 21.96 -30.13 2.20
CA HIS A 661 22.69 -31.00 1.28
C HIS A 661 21.75 -31.88 0.45
N ARG A 662 20.73 -32.51 1.04
CA ARG A 662 19.71 -33.27 0.26
C ARG A 662 18.98 -32.39 -0.73
N ALA A 663 18.62 -31.17 -0.35
CA ALA A 663 17.94 -30.23 -1.23
C ALA A 663 18.81 -29.77 -2.42
N SER A 664 20.13 -29.68 -2.23
CA SER A 664 21.08 -29.37 -3.30
C SER A 664 21.21 -30.45 -4.38
N GLU A 665 20.72 -31.68 -4.13
CA GLU A 665 20.70 -32.75 -5.13
C GLU A 665 19.57 -32.58 -6.17
N TYR A 666 18.51 -31.84 -5.83
CA TYR A 666 17.28 -31.71 -6.65
C TYR A 666 17.03 -30.29 -7.17
N TYR A 667 17.66 -29.28 -6.57
CA TYR A 667 17.44 -27.87 -6.91
C TYR A 667 18.76 -27.12 -7.08
N ILE A 668 18.86 -26.29 -8.12
CA ILE A 668 20.04 -25.45 -8.40
C ILE A 668 20.08 -24.20 -7.50
N THR A 669 18.94 -23.66 -7.09
CA THR A 669 18.88 -22.40 -6.34
C THR A 669 18.81 -22.63 -4.84
N ILE A 670 19.96 -22.92 -4.22
CA ILE A 670 20.10 -23.13 -2.77
C ILE A 670 19.55 -21.93 -1.96
N ASP A 671 19.77 -20.69 -2.44
CA ASP A 671 19.37 -19.44 -1.77
C ASP A 671 17.89 -19.36 -1.39
N ARG A 672 16.99 -19.91 -2.23
CA ARG A 672 15.55 -19.87 -1.94
C ARG A 672 15.14 -20.94 -0.93
N ILE A 673 15.80 -22.09 -0.94
CA ILE A 673 15.57 -23.17 0.02
C ILE A 673 16.10 -22.77 1.39
N GLU A 674 17.25 -22.11 1.45
CA GLU A 674 17.77 -21.47 2.66
C GLU A 674 16.71 -20.57 3.31
N LYS A 675 16.03 -19.75 2.51
CA LYS A 675 14.96 -18.85 2.99
C LYS A 675 13.75 -19.59 3.57
N ILE A 676 13.39 -20.73 2.98
CA ILE A 676 12.28 -21.58 3.47
C ILE A 676 12.67 -22.25 4.80
N LEU A 677 13.90 -22.76 4.90
CA LEU A 677 14.43 -23.44 6.09
C LEU A 677 14.75 -22.46 7.24
N GLN A 678 14.96 -21.18 6.94
CA GLN A 678 15.37 -20.16 7.91
C GLN A 678 14.37 -19.99 9.06
N LYS A 679 13.07 -19.92 8.76
CA LYS A 679 12.04 -19.65 9.77
C LYS A 679 11.90 -20.80 10.79
N PRO A 680 11.69 -22.06 10.39
CA PRO A 680 11.66 -23.19 11.32
C PRO A 680 12.94 -23.36 12.15
N TYR A 681 14.11 -23.12 11.55
CA TYR A 681 15.39 -23.13 12.25
C TYR A 681 15.46 -22.05 13.34
N THR A 682 15.05 -20.81 13.00
CA THR A 682 15.06 -19.67 13.92
C THR A 682 14.08 -19.89 15.09
N ASP A 683 12.89 -20.44 14.82
CA ASP A 683 11.87 -20.70 15.84
C ASP A 683 12.36 -21.74 16.86
N ARG A 684 13.00 -22.84 16.41
CA ARG A 684 13.57 -23.83 17.34
C ARG A 684 14.78 -23.29 18.09
N LEU A 685 15.63 -22.49 17.45
CA LEU A 685 16.76 -21.83 18.10
C LEU A 685 16.30 -21.01 19.31
N LYS A 686 15.23 -20.21 19.15
CA LYS A 686 14.61 -19.45 20.25
C LYS A 686 14.11 -20.35 21.37
N ALA A 687 13.46 -21.47 21.04
CA ALA A 687 12.97 -22.41 22.05
C ALA A 687 14.11 -23.02 22.89
N ILE A 688 15.20 -23.44 22.26
CA ILE A 688 16.38 -24.00 22.96
C ILE A 688 17.02 -22.94 23.87
N ILE A 689 17.10 -21.68 23.43
CA ILE A 689 17.57 -20.56 24.26
C ILE A 689 16.68 -20.39 25.49
N GLN A 690 15.35 -20.38 25.31
CA GLN A 690 14.40 -20.26 26.40
C GLN A 690 14.54 -21.40 27.43
N GLU A 691 14.73 -22.64 26.98
CA GLU A 691 14.97 -23.79 27.85
C GLU A 691 16.23 -23.60 28.70
N LYS A 692 17.32 -23.06 28.13
CA LYS A 692 18.57 -22.75 28.85
C LYS A 692 18.38 -21.59 29.84
N LEU A 693 17.69 -20.52 29.46
CA LEU A 693 17.37 -19.40 30.35
C LEU A 693 16.54 -19.84 31.58
N ASN A 694 15.65 -20.82 31.40
CA ASN A 694 14.89 -21.39 32.49
C ASN A 694 15.78 -22.15 33.49
N ILE A 695 16.82 -22.84 33.02
CA ILE A 695 17.80 -23.51 33.90
C ILE A 695 18.60 -22.46 34.68
N ILE A 696 19.13 -21.45 34.00
CA ILE A 696 19.88 -20.34 34.63
C ILE A 696 19.01 -19.62 35.67
N SER A 697 17.73 -19.39 35.36
CA SER A 697 16.78 -18.79 36.30
C SER A 697 16.61 -19.60 37.58
N ARG A 698 16.64 -20.94 37.51
CA ARG A 698 16.56 -21.81 38.71
C ARG A 698 17.84 -21.72 39.54
N GLU A 699 19.00 -21.76 38.90
CA GLU A 699 20.29 -21.65 39.59
C GLU A 699 20.47 -20.27 40.25
N LEU A 700 20.02 -19.21 39.58
CA LEU A 700 20.00 -17.86 40.13
C LEU A 700 19.11 -17.73 41.37
N ALA A 701 18.07 -18.56 41.51
CA ALA A 701 17.17 -18.50 42.66
C ALA A 701 17.93 -18.74 43.99
N GLU A 702 19.00 -19.52 43.97
CA GLU A 702 19.79 -19.90 45.15
C GLU A 702 20.78 -18.82 45.62
N ILE A 703 21.06 -17.80 44.78
CA ILE A 703 22.01 -16.73 45.09
C ILE A 703 21.38 -15.69 46.03
N LYS A 704 22.09 -15.35 47.12
CA LYS A 704 21.59 -14.47 48.19
C LYS A 704 22.33 -13.13 48.33
N ASP A 705 23.44 -12.93 47.63
CA ASP A 705 24.26 -11.71 47.72
C ASP A 705 24.76 -11.23 46.36
N PHE A 706 25.00 -9.92 46.25
CA PHE A 706 25.41 -9.28 45.00
C PHE A 706 26.81 -9.70 44.53
N SER A 707 27.72 -10.05 45.45
CA SER A 707 29.09 -10.43 45.10
C SER A 707 29.17 -11.81 44.41
N THR A 708 28.33 -12.76 44.86
CA THR A 708 28.23 -14.09 44.25
C THR A 708 27.48 -14.05 42.92
N LEU A 709 26.48 -13.16 42.79
CA LEU A 709 25.77 -12.91 41.54
C LEU A 709 26.73 -12.48 40.41
N GLU A 710 27.68 -11.58 40.71
CA GLU A 710 28.66 -11.09 39.73
C GLU A 710 29.64 -12.19 39.28
N LYS A 711 30.13 -12.99 40.22
CA LYS A 711 31.00 -14.16 39.91
C LYS A 711 30.26 -15.20 39.07
N TYR A 712 28.98 -15.45 39.37
CA TYR A 712 28.14 -16.37 38.60
C TYR A 712 27.87 -15.87 37.19
N LYS A 713 27.55 -14.57 37.04
CA LYS A 713 27.35 -13.93 35.74
C LYS A 713 28.59 -14.08 34.85
N LYS A 714 29.77 -13.79 35.38
CA LYS A 714 31.04 -13.91 34.66
C LYS A 714 31.33 -15.36 34.22
N LYS A 715 31.18 -16.33 35.13
CA LYS A 715 31.39 -17.76 34.83
C LYS A 715 30.41 -18.30 33.78
N THR A 716 29.14 -17.89 33.83
CA THR A 716 28.11 -18.32 32.89
C THR A 716 28.38 -17.77 31.48
N ILE A 717 28.77 -16.49 31.38
CA ILE A 717 29.17 -15.87 30.11
C ILE A 717 30.41 -16.58 29.51
N ASP A 718 31.44 -16.83 30.32
CA ASP A 718 32.67 -17.51 29.87
C ASP A 718 32.41 -18.96 29.40
N SER A 719 31.50 -19.70 30.06
CA SER A 719 31.11 -21.06 29.67
C SER A 719 30.33 -21.10 28.35
N MET A 720 29.46 -20.11 28.12
CA MET A 720 28.72 -19.97 26.86
C MET A 720 29.64 -19.61 25.69
N LEU A 721 30.64 -18.74 25.92
CA LEU A 721 31.68 -18.41 24.94
C LEU A 721 32.47 -19.66 24.53
N ASN A 722 32.93 -20.46 25.49
CA ASN A 722 33.76 -21.65 25.22
C ASN A 722 33.02 -22.79 24.50
N ARG A 723 31.68 -22.85 24.62
CA ARG A 723 30.85 -23.83 23.89
C ARG A 723 30.40 -23.35 22.50
N GLY A 724 30.89 -22.19 22.04
CA GLY A 724 30.52 -21.60 20.76
C GLY A 724 29.05 -21.14 20.71
N VAL A 725 28.42 -20.95 21.86
CA VAL A 725 27.03 -20.51 22.01
C VAL A 725 27.01 -18.99 21.98
N PHE A 726 27.26 -18.39 20.81
CA PHE A 726 26.88 -17.00 20.57
C PHE A 726 26.34 -16.79 19.16
N VAL A 727 25.05 -16.46 19.09
CA VAL A 727 24.49 -15.51 18.13
C VAL A 727 24.37 -14.20 18.90
N LYS A 728 24.83 -13.07 18.36
CA LYS A 728 24.82 -11.74 19.04
C LYS A 728 23.47 -11.34 19.67
N GLU A 729 22.40 -12.01 19.25
CA GLU A 729 21.01 -11.81 19.66
C GLU A 729 20.65 -12.39 21.04
N VAL A 730 21.46 -13.27 21.64
CA VAL A 730 21.12 -13.97 22.91
C VAL A 730 21.63 -13.25 24.16
N ILE A 731 22.59 -12.34 24.01
CA ILE A 731 23.17 -11.54 25.12
C ILE A 731 22.09 -10.80 25.92
N PRO A 732 21.14 -10.08 25.28
CA PRO A 732 20.15 -9.26 25.99
C PRO A 732 19.23 -10.09 26.89
N ASP A 733 18.80 -11.26 26.43
CA ASP A 733 17.87 -12.12 27.19
C ASP A 733 18.53 -12.74 28.42
N VAL A 734 19.83 -13.06 28.32
CA VAL A 734 20.62 -13.51 29.48
C VAL A 734 20.78 -12.37 30.48
N ASP A 735 21.13 -11.16 30.02
CA ASP A 735 21.27 -9.98 30.88
C ASP A 735 19.97 -9.65 31.64
N GLU A 736 18.81 -9.75 30.98
CA GLU A 736 17.49 -9.52 31.59
C GLU A 736 17.23 -10.45 32.79
N VAL A 737 17.57 -11.74 32.66
CA VAL A 737 17.39 -12.72 33.72
C VAL A 737 18.28 -12.41 34.95
N PHE A 738 19.50 -11.94 34.72
CA PHE A 738 20.39 -11.47 35.80
C PHE A 738 19.87 -10.20 36.47
N GLU A 739 19.35 -9.23 35.71
CA GLU A 739 18.75 -8.00 36.25
C GLU A 739 17.52 -8.28 37.12
N ARG A 740 16.68 -9.24 36.73
CA ARG A 740 15.55 -9.68 37.54
C ARG A 740 16.00 -10.19 38.92
N LYS A 741 17.07 -10.98 38.99
CA LYS A 741 17.60 -11.45 40.27
C LYS A 741 18.22 -10.33 41.09
N ALA A 742 18.92 -9.40 40.46
CA ALA A 742 19.42 -8.20 41.13
C ALA A 742 18.28 -7.37 41.76
N ASN A 743 17.13 -7.28 41.10
CA ASN A 743 15.91 -6.66 41.65
C ASN A 743 15.35 -7.38 42.88
N GLU A 744 15.31 -8.71 42.90
CA GLU A 744 14.87 -9.47 44.08
C GLU A 744 15.78 -9.20 45.29
N LEU A 745 17.10 -9.21 45.08
CA LEU A 745 18.07 -8.92 46.13
C LEU A 745 17.93 -7.48 46.65
N ARG A 746 17.66 -6.52 45.75
CA ARG A 746 17.33 -5.13 46.11
C ARG A 746 16.10 -5.08 47.04
N GLN A 747 15.01 -5.76 46.69
CA GLN A 747 13.78 -5.76 47.51
C GLN A 747 13.99 -6.41 48.89
N ALA A 748 14.70 -7.55 48.94
CA ALA A 748 15.01 -8.22 50.20
C ALA A 748 15.82 -7.32 51.14
N LYS A 749 16.82 -6.60 50.59
CA LYS A 749 17.63 -5.67 51.38
C LYS A 749 16.85 -4.44 51.83
N ILE A 750 15.93 -3.90 51.02
CA ILE A 750 15.01 -2.84 51.45
C ILE A 750 14.15 -3.31 52.63
N MET A 751 13.61 -4.54 52.58
CA MET A 751 12.81 -5.06 53.69
C MET A 751 13.61 -5.21 54.98
N GLU A 752 14.84 -5.70 54.90
CA GLU A 752 15.78 -5.75 56.04
C GLU A 752 15.96 -4.35 56.65
N ILE A 753 16.29 -3.36 55.82
CA ILE A 753 16.46 -1.96 56.25
C ILE A 753 15.19 -1.42 56.89
N ARG A 754 14.00 -1.68 56.31
CA ARG A 754 12.72 -1.24 56.89
C ARG A 754 12.46 -1.85 58.27
N ASN A 755 12.77 -3.13 58.44
CA ASN A 755 12.55 -3.82 59.70
C ASN A 755 13.46 -3.28 60.81
N GLU A 756 14.72 -3.01 60.50
CA GLU A 756 15.65 -2.38 61.44
C GLU A 756 15.25 -0.93 61.74
N LEU A 757 14.89 -0.15 60.73
CA LEU A 757 14.37 1.21 60.91
C LEU A 757 13.14 1.27 61.83
N ALA A 758 12.25 0.27 61.78
CA ALA A 758 11.08 0.19 62.65
C ALA A 758 11.43 -0.07 64.13
N ARG A 759 12.60 -0.66 64.41
CA ARG A 759 13.07 -0.97 65.77
C ARG A 759 13.80 0.21 66.43
N ILE A 760 14.32 1.13 65.63
CA ILE A 760 15.06 2.31 66.11
C ILE A 760 14.07 3.33 66.70
N LYS A 761 14.32 3.72 67.95
CA LYS A 761 13.51 4.70 68.70
C LYS A 761 14.25 5.98 69.04
N ASP A 762 15.54 6.04 68.72
CA ASP A 762 16.43 7.13 69.06
C ASP A 762 17.11 7.67 67.80
N GLN A 763 17.31 8.98 67.78
CA GLN A 763 17.82 9.71 66.63
C GLN A 763 19.32 9.49 66.43
N ASP A 764 20.09 9.33 67.50
CA ASP A 764 21.52 9.05 67.41
C ASP A 764 21.78 7.64 66.82
N ARG A 765 21.00 6.65 67.26
CA ARG A 765 21.06 5.28 66.70
C ARG A 765 20.61 5.22 65.23
N LEU A 766 19.69 6.09 64.82
CA LEU A 766 19.27 6.20 63.42
C LEU A 766 20.41 6.73 62.53
N MET A 767 21.17 7.72 63.01
CA MET A 767 22.31 8.28 62.28
C MET A 767 23.47 7.29 62.18
N GLU A 768 23.73 6.52 63.23
CA GLU A 768 24.74 5.46 63.22
C GLU A 768 24.41 4.36 62.18
N TYR A 769 23.16 3.91 62.15
CA TYR A 769 22.69 2.94 61.17
C TYR A 769 22.67 3.49 59.73
N TRP A 770 22.47 4.80 59.56
CA TRP A 770 22.60 5.47 58.27
C TRP A 770 24.04 5.42 57.76
N GLU A 771 25.04 5.68 58.59
CA GLU A 771 26.46 5.62 58.17
C GLU A 771 26.91 4.19 57.81
N GLU A 772 26.45 3.18 58.55
CA GLU A 772 26.68 1.76 58.19
C GLU A 772 26.02 1.39 56.85
N THR A 773 24.77 1.80 56.65
CA THR A 773 24.02 1.55 55.41
C THR A 773 24.65 2.31 54.25
N LYS A 774 25.11 3.54 54.48
CA LYS A 774 25.80 4.40 53.50
C LYS A 774 27.12 3.78 53.03
N ALA A 775 27.88 3.11 53.91
CA ALA A 775 29.08 2.35 53.51
C ALA A 775 28.74 1.18 52.58
N TYR A 776 27.67 0.43 52.87
CA TYR A 776 27.17 -0.65 52.01
C TYR A 776 26.68 -0.13 50.65
N LEU A 777 25.96 0.99 50.63
CA LEU A 777 25.44 1.64 49.42
C LEU A 777 26.56 2.22 48.54
N LYS A 778 27.62 2.78 49.13
CA LYS A 778 28.80 3.27 48.39
C LYS A 778 29.57 2.14 47.72
N THR A 779 29.79 1.02 48.42
CA THR A 779 30.55 -0.14 47.90
C THR A 779 29.84 -0.82 46.72
N ASN A 780 28.51 -0.81 46.69
CA ASN A 780 27.70 -1.48 45.65
C ASN A 780 27.04 -0.51 44.65
N LYS A 781 27.52 0.74 44.57
CA LYS A 781 26.92 1.84 43.79
C LYS A 781 26.74 1.52 42.29
N SER A 782 27.68 0.78 41.69
CA SER A 782 27.63 0.40 40.27
C SER A 782 26.50 -0.56 39.92
N ILE A 783 26.01 -1.34 40.90
CA ILE A 783 25.00 -2.40 40.69
C ILE A 783 23.61 -1.91 41.11
N LEU A 784 23.52 -1.15 42.21
CA LEU A 784 22.24 -0.78 42.81
C LEU A 784 21.48 0.28 42.01
N GLY A 785 22.19 1.13 41.26
CA GLY A 785 21.61 2.24 40.52
C GLY A 785 21.11 3.38 41.41
N GLN A 786 21.00 4.58 40.85
CA GLN A 786 20.76 5.80 41.62
C GLN A 786 19.37 5.83 42.30
N ASP A 787 18.36 5.25 41.65
CA ASP A 787 16.98 5.23 42.16
C ASP A 787 16.84 4.38 43.44
N TYR A 788 17.57 3.27 43.53
CA TYR A 788 17.57 2.43 44.72
C TYR A 788 18.21 3.15 45.91
N LEU A 789 19.32 3.85 45.67
CA LEU A 789 19.98 4.65 46.71
C LEU A 789 19.02 5.70 47.27
N LEU A 790 18.26 6.36 46.40
CA LEU A 790 17.29 7.41 46.78
C LEU A 790 16.14 6.85 47.60
N LEU A 791 15.63 5.69 47.21
CA LEU A 791 14.54 5.03 47.93
C LEU A 791 14.97 4.62 49.35
N VAL A 792 16.18 4.10 49.52
CA VAL A 792 16.73 3.79 50.86
C VAL A 792 16.87 5.07 51.69
N ALA A 793 17.41 6.15 51.12
CA ALA A 793 17.58 7.42 51.82
C ALA A 793 16.25 8.04 52.27
N ARG A 794 15.20 7.95 51.45
CA ARG A 794 13.83 8.39 51.78
C ARG A 794 13.25 7.63 52.98
N LEU A 795 13.54 6.34 53.10
CA LEU A 795 13.06 5.54 54.23
C LEU A 795 13.66 6.04 55.55
N PHE A 796 14.96 6.31 55.57
CA PHE A 796 15.61 6.90 56.74
C PHE A 796 15.09 8.30 57.05
N ASP A 797 14.91 9.17 56.05
CA ASP A 797 14.34 10.51 56.24
C ASP A 797 12.92 10.45 56.83
N SER A 798 12.10 9.49 56.38
CA SER A 798 10.74 9.31 56.90
C SER A 798 10.72 8.84 58.37
N THR A 799 11.66 7.98 58.77
CA THR A 799 11.80 7.51 60.15
C THR A 799 12.33 8.63 61.05
N SER A 800 13.28 9.43 60.57
CA SER A 800 13.78 10.63 61.26
C SER A 800 12.64 11.62 61.55
N ALA A 801 11.80 11.91 60.55
CA ALA A 801 10.64 12.79 60.72
C ALA A 801 9.63 12.26 61.75
N LYS A 802 9.40 10.94 61.81
CA LYS A 802 8.51 10.31 62.81
C LYS A 802 9.07 10.45 64.24
N LEU A 803 10.36 10.22 64.44
CA LEU A 803 11.01 10.35 65.74
C LEU A 803 11.02 11.80 66.24
N LEU A 804 11.27 12.77 65.35
CA LEU A 804 11.20 14.20 65.65
C LEU A 804 9.78 14.64 66.07
N ASN A 805 8.73 14.15 65.40
CA ASN A 805 7.34 14.45 65.75
C ASN A 805 6.93 13.84 67.11
N LEU A 806 7.45 12.65 67.46
CA LEU A 806 7.22 12.02 68.77
C LEU A 806 7.94 12.78 69.90
N ALA A 807 9.14 13.30 69.65
CA ALA A 807 9.87 14.15 70.60
C ALA A 807 9.15 15.50 70.84
N GLN A 808 8.57 16.10 69.81
CA GLN A 808 7.78 17.34 69.94
C GLN A 808 6.46 17.12 70.73
N LYS A 809 5.78 15.98 70.55
CA LYS A 809 4.59 15.62 71.35
C LYS A 809 4.90 15.40 72.84
N ASN A 810 6.03 14.79 73.17
CA ASN A 810 6.46 14.57 74.56
C ASN A 810 6.92 15.87 75.26
N ASN A 811 7.41 16.86 74.51
CA ASN A 811 7.74 18.17 75.06
C ASN A 811 6.49 19.06 75.24
N GLY A 812 5.43 18.85 74.46
CA GLY A 812 4.14 19.54 74.61
C GLY A 812 3.32 19.10 75.82
N SER A 813 3.52 17.88 76.34
CA SER A 813 2.77 17.37 77.52
C SER A 813 3.35 17.80 78.88
N LYS A 814 4.46 18.56 78.91
CA LYS A 814 5.03 19.15 80.15
C LYS A 814 4.53 20.56 80.47
N PHE A 815 3.65 21.14 79.64
CA PHE A 815 3.07 22.47 79.84
C PHE A 815 1.56 22.48 80.18
N SER A 816 0.99 21.31 80.48
CA SER A 816 -0.39 21.21 81.00
C SER A 816 -0.42 20.35 82.26
N SER A 817 -0.01 20.94 83.38
CA SER A 817 -0.34 20.50 84.74
C SER A 817 -0.53 21.73 85.60
#